data_AF-A0A2H5ZPP9-F1
#
_entry.id   AF-A0A2H5ZPP9-F1
#
_cell.length_a   1.000
_cell.length_b   1.000
_cell.length_c   1.000
_cell.angle_alpha   90.00
_cell.angle_beta   90.00
_cell.angle_gamma   90.00
#
_symmetry.space_group_name_H-M   'P 1'
#
loop_
_entity.id
_entity.type
_entity.pdbx_description
1 polymer ?
#
loop_
_entity_poly.entity_id
_entity_poly.type
_entity_poly.pdbx_seq_one_letter_code
_entity_poly.pdbx_strand_id
1 'polypeptide(L)'
;MGRIKATTWLVLGAATLAAVSTWAQVAEVRRNSNLRRDPSTSQPPLRVVTPPERVEVPGLVLRNGYYQVKTEQGEEGWLWARNLRVVEAGAVVGALVELSQATNLRPSPGTAEAPLEVLEAGTQLQLLEGEAKNGYYRIRTASGAEGWVWGQNLIFGVKPRAEVAKVEAPAPQAPEPKPTEAKAPPLEVAKAGVPTATADVSMETPAAPAPTATLSPPTATQVVAKSEPTPPPSPQIAPRAAQDGLKPGMILDATTAELAKGLLPPEIWQHYARGEYVSKIVHYPVGNPNWEKAFVEATNENADRFTVDDRGTVIDKTTGKQPEYLYGIPFPHIDPADPQAGVKVVWNYYLATWYGGNSHTRTRLMMMNSKGVERELGAEGWFLFYDGQAPKYRRPNPMNLQSQFLAVALSPLDTQGTAVLFWRYRDPDVRDSQWAFVPALRRVRAVSPANRSDGYLGSDISSDDGYLFDGKPQEFRWRLLEKREALRVVDPESLPPNSIKPRPGKEGGWDSLLDRSGYYGYENPGWKGVPWALPQGGLALRPMYLVEAVPHDKYYLYGRLVLWIDAETYAGAYHQKFNWKGEHILTYAVLGVPNHLTPDGHETVPVSTQTWAVAENFKMKRATLAGARYDAKSPFDRRVHIDPSIFDAGSLVRFGK
;
A
#
# COMPACT_ATOMS: atom_id res chain seq x y z
N MET A 1 50.58 23.46 -62.19
CA MET A 1 50.86 24.90 -62.01
C MET A 1 49.56 25.67 -62.16
N GLY A 2 49.18 26.45 -61.14
CA GLY A 2 48.10 27.44 -61.20
C GLY A 2 46.83 27.08 -60.43
N ARG A 3 46.57 27.78 -59.32
CA ARG A 3 45.44 28.73 -59.15
C ARG A 3 45.37 29.28 -57.72
N ILE A 4 45.67 30.57 -57.62
CA ILE A 4 45.03 31.65 -56.85
C ILE A 4 44.09 31.23 -55.69
N LYS A 5 44.38 31.73 -54.47
CA LYS A 5 43.34 32.07 -53.47
C LYS A 5 43.65 33.42 -52.84
N ALA A 6 42.65 34.30 -52.88
CA ALA A 6 42.61 35.60 -52.26
C ALA A 6 42.04 35.50 -50.83
N THR A 7 42.70 36.24 -49.92
CA THR A 7 42.17 37.13 -48.87
C THR A 7 40.89 36.75 -48.14
N THR A 8 40.94 36.66 -46.80
CA THR A 8 39.99 37.32 -45.87
C THR A 8 40.63 37.46 -44.48
N TRP A 9 40.26 38.55 -43.82
CA TRP A 9 40.86 39.25 -42.69
C TRP A 9 40.82 38.55 -41.34
N LEU A 10 41.88 38.79 -40.54
CA LEU A 10 41.95 38.58 -39.10
C LEU A 10 41.15 39.68 -38.38
N VAL A 11 40.18 39.29 -37.55
CA VAL A 11 39.65 40.15 -36.47
C VAL A 11 40.00 39.49 -35.14
N LEU A 12 40.82 40.19 -34.36
CA LEU A 12 41.12 39.91 -32.97
C LEU A 12 39.84 40.10 -32.15
N GLY A 13 39.32 39.03 -31.54
CA GLY A 13 38.24 39.10 -30.55
C GLY A 13 38.73 38.49 -29.24
N ALA A 14 38.99 39.35 -28.25
CA ALA A 14 39.27 38.94 -26.88
C ALA A 14 38.03 38.24 -26.30
N ALA A 15 38.09 36.92 -26.15
CA ALA A 15 37.11 36.17 -25.39
C ALA A 15 37.52 36.17 -23.91
N THR A 16 36.97 37.10 -23.14
CA THR A 16 36.82 36.94 -21.69
C THR A 16 36.02 35.65 -21.45
N LEU A 17 36.69 34.64 -20.88
CA LEU A 17 36.05 33.50 -20.25
C LEU A 17 35.21 34.00 -19.07
N ALA A 18 33.94 34.35 -19.32
CA ALA A 18 32.94 34.38 -18.28
C ALA A 18 32.64 32.92 -17.92
N ALA A 19 33.21 32.46 -16.81
CA ALA A 19 32.79 31.23 -16.17
C ALA A 19 31.28 31.32 -15.95
N VAL A 20 30.52 30.41 -16.57
CA VAL A 20 29.10 30.27 -16.29
C VAL A 20 29.00 29.71 -14.88
N SER A 21 28.84 30.60 -13.90
CA SER A 21 28.50 30.22 -12.53
C SER A 21 27.13 29.54 -12.57
N THR A 22 27.12 28.23 -12.35
CA THR A 22 25.90 27.48 -12.02
C THR A 22 25.30 28.11 -10.77
N TRP A 23 24.07 28.61 -10.85
CA TRP A 23 23.37 29.24 -9.73
C TRP A 23 23.21 28.24 -8.58
N ALA A 24 24.05 28.32 -7.55
CA ALA A 24 23.86 27.60 -6.30
C ALA A 24 22.79 28.32 -5.48
N GLN A 25 21.83 27.57 -4.93
CA GLN A 25 20.81 28.12 -4.03
C GLN A 25 21.43 28.32 -2.64
N VAL A 26 21.00 29.31 -1.85
CA VAL A 26 21.57 29.53 -0.52
C VAL A 26 20.64 28.98 0.55
N ALA A 27 21.15 28.12 1.42
CA ALA A 27 20.46 27.63 2.61
C ALA A 27 21.17 28.05 3.90
N GLU A 28 20.39 28.40 4.92
CA GLU A 28 20.86 28.74 6.26
C GLU A 28 20.74 27.53 7.18
N VAL A 29 21.80 27.23 7.92
CA VAL A 29 21.83 26.17 8.92
C VAL A 29 21.10 26.66 10.18
N ARG A 30 20.00 25.99 10.53
CA ARG A 30 19.16 26.34 11.70
C ARG A 30 19.43 25.53 12.95
N ARG A 31 20.08 24.38 12.79
CA ARG A 31 20.49 23.49 13.88
C ARG A 31 21.85 22.90 13.55
N ASN A 32 22.65 22.62 14.57
CA ASN A 32 23.95 21.95 14.41
C ASN A 32 23.77 20.72 13.52
N SER A 33 24.55 20.65 12.45
CA SER A 33 24.41 19.64 11.42
C SER A 33 25.78 19.11 11.03
N ASN A 34 25.91 17.79 10.95
CA ASN A 34 27.16 17.14 10.60
C ASN A 34 27.38 17.24 9.09
N LEU A 35 28.45 17.91 8.64
CA LEU A 35 28.90 17.92 7.25
C LEU A 35 29.60 16.60 6.96
N ARG A 36 29.18 15.90 5.91
CA ARG A 36 29.62 14.53 5.63
C ARG A 36 30.16 14.39 4.20
N ARG A 37 31.05 13.43 4.00
CA ARG A 37 31.59 13.09 2.67
C ARG A 37 30.54 12.45 1.76
N ASP A 38 29.63 11.67 2.36
CA ASP A 38 28.53 10.97 1.71
C ASP A 38 27.21 11.17 2.48
N PRO A 39 26.04 11.03 1.84
CA PRO A 39 24.72 11.25 2.47
C PRO A 39 24.31 10.06 3.35
N SER A 40 25.12 9.74 4.36
CA SER A 40 24.94 8.60 5.27
C SER A 40 25.47 8.93 6.66
N THR A 41 25.11 8.16 7.68
CA THR A 41 25.73 8.26 9.00
C THR A 41 26.88 7.26 9.24
N SER A 42 27.20 6.43 8.25
CA SER A 42 28.17 5.33 8.33
C SER A 42 29.61 5.77 8.53
N GLN A 43 29.97 6.97 8.09
CA GLN A 43 31.32 7.54 8.24
C GLN A 43 31.32 8.71 9.24
N PRO A 44 32.44 8.93 9.95
CA PRO A 44 32.58 10.11 10.80
C PRO A 44 32.41 11.40 9.98
N PRO A 45 31.78 12.44 10.55
CA PRO A 45 31.58 13.69 9.84
C PRO A 45 32.90 14.42 9.59
N LEU A 46 32.96 15.21 8.52
CA LEU A 46 34.06 16.12 8.22
C LEU A 46 34.20 17.15 9.34
N ARG A 47 33.10 17.85 9.67
CA ARG A 47 32.92 18.60 10.91
C ARG A 47 31.45 18.87 11.18
N VAL A 48 31.17 19.48 12.33
CA VAL A 48 29.86 20.05 12.64
C VAL A 48 29.78 21.46 12.07
N VAL A 49 28.74 21.72 11.28
CA VAL A 49 28.33 23.04 10.81
C VAL A 49 27.28 23.59 11.79
N THR A 50 27.54 24.76 12.36
CA THR A 50 26.71 25.36 13.42
C THR A 50 25.97 26.59 12.90
N PRO A 51 24.73 26.85 13.33
CA PRO A 51 24.03 28.08 13.00
C PRO A 51 24.83 29.32 13.40
N PRO A 52 24.74 30.45 12.66
CA PRO A 52 23.88 30.71 11.50
C PRO A 52 24.58 30.51 10.13
N GLU A 53 25.53 29.56 10.03
CA GLU A 53 26.32 29.35 8.81
C GLU A 53 25.42 29.15 7.56
N ARG A 54 25.76 29.84 6.47
CA ARG A 54 25.09 29.70 5.18
C ARG A 54 25.87 28.74 4.30
N VAL A 55 25.14 27.99 3.50
CA VAL A 55 25.71 27.02 2.57
C VAL A 55 25.08 27.17 1.20
N GLU A 56 25.90 27.04 0.18
CA GLU A 56 25.48 26.87 -1.19
C GLU A 56 24.91 25.46 -1.37
N VAL A 57 23.82 25.35 -2.10
CA VAL A 57 23.11 24.11 -2.41
C VAL A 57 23.01 24.05 -3.94
N PRO A 58 23.93 23.35 -4.62
CA PRO A 58 24.00 23.29 -6.09
C PRO A 58 22.75 22.71 -6.78
N GLY A 59 21.76 22.27 -5.99
CA GLY A 59 20.38 21.97 -6.37
C GLY A 59 19.61 21.39 -5.18
N LEU A 60 18.28 21.58 -5.09
CA LEU A 60 17.44 20.99 -4.03
C LEU A 60 17.14 19.51 -4.23
N VAL A 61 18.16 18.75 -4.62
CA VAL A 61 18.05 17.30 -4.83
C VAL A 61 18.39 16.62 -3.51
N LEU A 62 17.39 15.97 -2.91
CA LEU A 62 17.59 15.16 -1.72
C LEU A 62 18.19 13.81 -2.09
N ARG A 63 19.21 13.38 -1.32
CA ARG A 63 19.68 11.99 -1.31
C ARG A 63 19.76 11.53 0.14
N ASN A 64 19.04 10.46 0.48
CA ASN A 64 18.96 9.91 1.85
C ASN A 64 18.65 10.95 2.95
N GLY A 65 17.86 11.99 2.62
CA GLY A 65 17.53 13.07 3.57
C GLY A 65 18.60 14.17 3.73
N TYR A 66 19.65 14.16 2.90
CA TYR A 66 20.69 15.18 2.85
C TYR A 66 20.59 16.04 1.58
N TYR A 67 20.98 17.31 1.70
CA TYR A 67 21.35 18.13 0.54
C TYR A 67 22.85 18.05 0.33
N GLN A 68 23.27 18.03 -0.94
CA GLN A 68 24.64 18.34 -1.29
C GLN A 68 24.84 19.84 -1.09
N VAL A 69 25.87 20.21 -0.36
CA VAL A 69 26.15 21.59 -0.02
C VAL A 69 27.62 21.92 -0.27
N LYS A 70 27.88 23.22 -0.41
CA LYS A 70 29.20 23.80 -0.35
C LYS A 70 29.20 24.88 0.73
N THR A 71 30.08 24.76 1.72
CA THR A 71 30.17 25.73 2.82
C THR A 71 30.85 27.01 2.36
N GLU A 72 30.71 28.11 3.12
CA GLU A 72 31.47 29.36 2.87
C GLU A 72 33.00 29.14 2.90
N GLN A 73 33.46 28.10 3.59
CA GLN A 73 34.87 27.70 3.66
C GLN A 73 35.32 26.89 2.42
N GLY A 74 34.43 26.69 1.44
CA GLY A 74 34.70 25.97 0.20
C GLY A 74 34.64 24.45 0.34
N GLU A 75 34.20 23.92 1.48
CA GLU A 75 34.07 22.48 1.70
C GLU A 75 32.81 21.95 1.01
N GLU A 76 32.97 20.94 0.16
CA GLU A 76 31.84 20.24 -0.45
C GLU A 76 31.48 19.00 0.37
N GLY A 77 30.19 18.82 0.65
CA GLY A 77 29.72 17.69 1.44
C GLY A 77 28.20 17.59 1.51
N TRP A 78 27.70 16.82 2.45
CA TRP A 78 26.28 16.55 2.63
C TRP A 78 25.83 17.02 4.00
N LEU A 79 24.79 17.87 4.04
CA LEU A 79 24.14 18.32 5.27
C LEU A 79 22.71 17.82 5.33
N TRP A 80 22.29 17.42 6.53
CA TRP A 80 20.95 16.89 6.73
C TRP A 80 19.90 17.97 6.45
N ALA A 81 18.99 17.71 5.51
CA ALA A 81 18.07 18.72 4.98
C ALA A 81 17.15 19.33 6.03
N ARG A 82 16.71 18.54 7.02
CA ARG A 82 15.87 19.00 8.15
C ARG A 82 16.52 20.11 9.00
N ASN A 83 17.84 20.25 8.92
CA ASN A 83 18.60 21.24 9.68
C ASN A 83 18.87 22.52 8.87
N LEU A 84 18.46 22.55 7.60
CA LEU A 84 18.66 23.65 6.68
C LEU A 84 17.32 24.35 6.39
N ARG A 85 17.38 25.67 6.17
CA ARG A 85 16.30 26.47 5.61
C ARG A 85 16.81 27.15 4.35
N VAL A 86 16.24 26.84 3.19
CA VAL A 86 16.57 27.56 1.96
C VAL A 86 16.14 29.02 2.13
N VAL A 87 17.09 29.94 2.00
CA VAL A 87 16.88 31.39 2.17
C VAL A 87 16.79 32.09 0.82
N GLU A 88 17.45 31.53 -0.20
CA GLU A 88 17.47 32.06 -1.56
C GLU A 88 17.31 30.90 -2.56
N ALA A 89 16.06 30.65 -2.99
CA ALA A 89 15.81 29.91 -4.22
C ALA A 89 15.93 30.92 -5.36
N GLY A 90 16.74 30.63 -6.38
CA GLY A 90 16.99 31.51 -7.53
C GLY A 90 15.75 31.83 -8.36
N ALA A 91 14.89 32.68 -7.82
CA ALA A 91 13.68 33.20 -8.39
C ALA A 91 14.01 34.55 -9.04
N VAL A 92 14.87 34.52 -10.06
CA VAL A 92 15.20 35.72 -10.84
C VAL A 92 14.00 36.05 -11.73
N VAL A 93 13.48 37.27 -11.62
CA VAL A 93 12.40 37.76 -12.49
C VAL A 93 12.82 37.57 -13.96
N GLY A 94 11.98 36.88 -14.74
CA GLY A 94 12.24 36.52 -16.13
C GLY A 94 12.82 35.12 -16.35
N ALA A 95 13.20 34.38 -15.29
CA ALA A 95 13.71 33.02 -15.40
C ALA A 95 12.61 32.03 -15.85
N LEU A 96 13.02 30.97 -16.55
CA LEU A 96 12.13 29.86 -16.86
C LEU A 96 12.02 28.92 -15.66
N VAL A 97 10.79 28.52 -15.38
CA VAL A 97 10.42 27.51 -14.39
C VAL A 97 9.57 26.44 -15.09
N GLU A 98 9.64 25.19 -14.64
CA GLU A 98 8.89 24.08 -15.23
C GLU A 98 7.91 23.48 -14.22
N LEU A 99 6.73 23.10 -14.69
CA LEU A 99 5.75 22.43 -13.85
C LEU A 99 6.16 20.98 -13.57
N SER A 100 6.35 20.61 -12.30
CA SER A 100 6.56 19.22 -11.90
C SER A 100 5.29 18.38 -12.00
N GLN A 101 4.11 19.03 -11.90
CA GLN A 101 2.78 18.42 -11.95
C GLN A 101 1.78 19.40 -12.57
N ALA A 102 0.65 18.89 -13.08
CA ALA A 102 -0.41 19.73 -13.60
C ALA A 102 -1.01 20.60 -12.47
N THR A 103 -1.31 21.86 -12.76
CA THR A 103 -1.76 22.80 -11.73
C THR A 103 -2.61 23.92 -12.32
N ASN A 104 -3.41 24.54 -11.46
CA ASN A 104 -4.24 25.68 -11.83
C ASN A 104 -3.40 26.97 -11.92
N LEU A 105 -3.53 27.70 -13.03
CA LEU A 105 -3.18 29.12 -13.11
C LEU A 105 -4.31 29.94 -12.50
N ARG A 106 -4.02 30.82 -11.55
CA ARG A 106 -5.04 31.53 -10.78
C ARG A 106 -4.94 33.05 -10.91
N PRO A 107 -6.06 33.79 -10.79
CA PRO A 107 -6.03 35.25 -10.82
C PRO A 107 -5.38 35.87 -9.57
N SER A 108 -5.41 35.17 -8.42
CA SER A 108 -4.85 35.62 -7.14
C SER A 108 -4.04 34.51 -6.43
N PRO A 109 -3.11 34.86 -5.50
CA PRO A 109 -2.30 33.90 -4.76
C PRO A 109 -3.10 33.20 -3.64
N GLY A 110 -4.06 32.37 -4.05
CA GLY A 110 -4.95 31.62 -3.17
C GLY A 110 -5.98 30.79 -3.93
N THR A 111 -6.85 30.06 -3.21
CA THR A 111 -7.83 29.13 -3.81
C THR A 111 -9.26 29.66 -3.81
N ALA A 112 -9.49 30.91 -3.41
CA ALA A 112 -10.83 31.48 -3.28
C ALA A 112 -11.51 31.73 -4.63
N GLU A 113 -10.73 31.99 -5.68
CA GLU A 113 -11.21 32.28 -7.03
C GLU A 113 -11.05 31.07 -7.95
N ALA A 114 -11.94 30.99 -8.94
CA ALA A 114 -11.87 29.97 -9.98
C ALA A 114 -10.55 30.08 -10.78
N PRO A 115 -9.94 28.95 -11.19
CA PRO A 115 -8.76 28.96 -12.06
C PRO A 115 -9.00 29.66 -13.39
N LEU A 116 -7.99 30.35 -13.90
CA LEU A 116 -7.96 30.91 -15.26
C LEU A 116 -7.80 29.79 -16.29
N GLU A 117 -6.92 28.84 -16.02
CA GLU A 117 -6.69 27.65 -16.83
C GLU A 117 -5.99 26.56 -16.01
N VAL A 118 -6.01 25.33 -16.53
CA VAL A 118 -5.21 24.22 -16.01
C VAL A 118 -3.97 24.08 -16.89
N LEU A 119 -2.80 24.12 -16.27
CA LEU A 119 -1.51 23.97 -16.93
C LEU A 119 -1.02 22.53 -16.74
N GLU A 120 -0.52 21.93 -17.81
CA GLU A 120 -0.03 20.54 -17.79
C GLU A 120 1.36 20.43 -17.15
N ALA A 121 1.68 19.25 -16.60
CA ALA A 121 3.02 18.93 -16.13
C ALA A 121 4.06 19.02 -17.28
N GLY A 122 5.27 19.47 -16.98
CA GLY A 122 6.34 19.71 -17.96
C GLY A 122 6.21 21.03 -18.72
N THR A 123 5.16 21.82 -18.50
CA THR A 123 5.01 23.15 -19.12
C THR A 123 6.07 24.10 -18.57
N GLN A 124 6.83 24.74 -19.47
CA GLN A 124 7.75 25.82 -19.10
C GLN A 124 7.01 27.17 -19.05
N LEU A 125 7.22 27.90 -17.96
CA LEU A 125 6.59 29.17 -17.63
C LEU A 125 7.67 30.19 -17.33
N GLN A 126 7.38 31.46 -17.58
CA GLN A 126 8.25 32.56 -17.20
C GLN A 126 7.87 33.07 -15.81
N LEU A 127 8.82 33.17 -14.91
CA LEU A 127 8.62 33.75 -13.59
C LEU A 127 8.53 35.28 -13.68
N LEU A 128 7.49 35.88 -13.12
CA LEU A 128 7.28 37.34 -13.12
C LEU A 128 7.67 38.00 -11.81
N GLU A 129 7.59 37.28 -10.69
CA GLU A 129 7.96 37.78 -9.36
C GLU A 129 8.87 36.76 -8.66
N GLY A 130 9.95 37.25 -8.05
CA GLY A 130 10.93 36.42 -7.35
C GLY A 130 10.48 35.95 -5.98
N GLU A 131 9.52 36.65 -5.37
CA GLU A 131 8.99 36.31 -4.05
C GLU A 131 7.61 35.65 -4.15
N ALA A 132 7.44 34.56 -3.40
CA ALA A 132 6.15 33.90 -3.29
C ALA A 132 5.20 34.69 -2.38
N LYS A 133 3.96 34.90 -2.83
CA LYS A 133 2.87 35.41 -1.99
C LYS A 133 1.97 34.25 -1.59
N ASN A 134 1.81 34.02 -0.29
CA ASN A 134 1.07 32.87 0.26
C ASN A 134 1.49 31.50 -0.31
N GLY A 135 2.76 31.34 -0.73
CA GLY A 135 3.25 30.10 -1.36
C GLY A 135 2.98 29.98 -2.86
N TYR A 136 2.37 30.99 -3.49
CA TYR A 136 2.18 31.08 -4.93
C TYR A 136 3.23 32.01 -5.57
N TYR A 137 3.69 31.65 -6.75
CA TYR A 137 4.55 32.49 -7.59
C TYR A 137 3.75 33.05 -8.77
N ARG A 138 4.05 34.29 -9.13
CA ARG A 138 3.47 34.92 -10.31
C ARG A 138 4.23 34.50 -11.55
N ILE A 139 3.51 34.00 -12.55
CA ILE A 139 4.08 33.44 -13.77
C ILE A 139 3.40 34.01 -15.01
N ARG A 140 4.06 33.84 -16.16
CA ARG A 140 3.51 34.04 -17.50
C ARG A 140 3.67 32.76 -18.33
N THR A 141 2.60 32.33 -18.99
CA THR A 141 2.62 31.16 -19.87
C THR A 141 3.16 31.51 -21.26
N ALA A 142 3.46 30.49 -22.07
CA ALA A 142 3.88 30.69 -23.46
C ALA A 142 2.78 31.36 -24.33
N SER A 143 1.50 31.18 -23.99
CA SER A 143 0.37 31.86 -24.64
C SER A 143 0.20 33.32 -24.18
N GLY A 144 1.02 33.79 -23.23
CA GLY A 144 0.99 35.16 -22.71
C GLY A 144 0.04 35.37 -21.52
N ALA A 145 -0.64 34.34 -21.04
CA ALA A 145 -1.49 34.46 -19.86
C ALA A 145 -0.65 34.65 -18.59
N GLU A 146 -1.05 35.58 -17.73
CA GLU A 146 -0.40 35.82 -16.44
C GLU A 146 -1.29 35.38 -15.29
N GLY A 147 -0.67 34.82 -14.25
CA GLY A 147 -1.40 34.42 -13.05
C GLY A 147 -0.48 33.84 -11.98
N TRP A 148 -1.10 33.20 -11.01
CA TRP A 148 -0.45 32.65 -9.82
C TRP A 148 -0.48 31.13 -9.86
N VAL A 149 0.68 30.52 -9.64
CA VAL A 149 0.87 29.06 -9.59
C VAL A 149 1.48 28.67 -8.25
N TRP A 150 1.05 27.53 -7.71
CA TRP A 150 1.54 27.02 -6.44
C TRP A 150 3.02 26.64 -6.54
N GLY A 151 3.85 27.20 -5.65
CA GLY A 151 5.31 27.08 -5.73
C GLY A 151 5.86 25.68 -5.58
N GLN A 152 5.14 24.77 -4.91
CA GLN A 152 5.57 23.37 -4.77
C GLN A 152 5.53 22.61 -6.11
N ASN A 153 4.78 23.13 -7.08
CA ASN A 153 4.66 22.53 -8.41
C ASN A 153 5.68 23.12 -9.39
N LEU A 154 6.58 24.02 -8.95
CA LEU A 154 7.55 24.69 -9.80
C LEU A 154 8.96 24.14 -9.58
N ILE A 155 9.60 23.78 -10.70
CA ILE A 155 11.01 23.45 -10.80
C ILE A 155 11.72 24.70 -11.32
N PHE A 156 12.63 25.26 -10.52
CA PHE A 156 13.40 26.45 -10.87
C PHE A 156 14.71 26.07 -11.59
N GLY A 157 15.21 26.96 -12.45
CA GLY A 157 16.52 26.80 -13.10
C GLY A 157 16.51 25.90 -14.34
N VAL A 158 15.37 25.80 -15.03
CA VAL A 158 15.24 25.01 -16.27
C VAL A 158 15.77 25.78 -17.48
N LYS A 159 16.34 25.05 -18.45
CA LYS A 159 16.81 25.63 -19.73
C LYS A 159 15.66 25.67 -20.75
N PRO A 160 15.62 26.66 -21.65
CA PRO A 160 14.62 26.71 -22.72
C PRO A 160 14.68 25.45 -23.59
N ARG A 161 13.52 24.82 -23.85
CA ARG A 161 13.42 23.70 -24.79
C ARG A 161 13.18 24.24 -26.22
N ALA A 162 13.86 23.68 -27.21
CA ALA A 162 13.59 23.99 -28.62
C ALA A 162 12.18 23.47 -29.00
N GLU A 163 11.35 24.34 -29.59
CA GLU A 163 10.00 24.00 -30.05
C GLU A 163 10.03 22.89 -31.11
N VAL A 164 9.27 21.82 -30.88
CA VAL A 164 8.91 20.86 -31.92
C VAL A 164 7.61 21.36 -32.55
N ALA A 165 7.65 21.64 -33.84
CA ALA A 165 6.50 22.12 -34.61
C ALA A 165 5.31 21.16 -34.48
N LYS A 166 4.15 21.71 -34.10
CA LYS A 166 2.85 21.02 -34.02
C LYS A 166 2.49 20.43 -35.40
N VAL A 167 2.25 19.12 -35.45
CA VAL A 167 1.52 18.49 -36.56
C VAL A 167 0.04 18.83 -36.40
N GLU A 168 -0.53 19.47 -37.41
CA GLU A 168 -1.92 19.87 -37.48
C GLU A 168 -2.82 18.63 -37.67
N ALA A 169 -3.74 18.38 -36.74
CA ALA A 169 -4.74 17.32 -36.83
C ALA A 169 -5.92 17.79 -37.73
N PRO A 170 -6.55 16.88 -38.51
CA PRO A 170 -7.60 17.26 -39.45
C PRO A 170 -8.90 17.66 -38.74
N ALA A 171 -9.67 18.53 -39.40
CA ALA A 171 -10.87 19.20 -38.89
C ALA A 171 -11.98 18.25 -38.39
N PRO A 172 -12.75 18.66 -37.36
CA PRO A 172 -13.82 17.84 -36.79
C PRO A 172 -15.02 17.70 -37.73
N GLN A 173 -15.51 16.47 -37.88
CA GLN A 173 -16.78 16.15 -38.54
C GLN A 173 -17.97 16.62 -37.69
N ALA A 174 -19.06 17.00 -38.36
CA ALA A 174 -20.27 17.58 -37.80
C ALA A 174 -20.99 16.64 -36.81
N PRO A 175 -21.67 17.19 -35.78
CA PRO A 175 -22.36 16.39 -34.76
C PRO A 175 -23.65 15.75 -35.31
N GLU A 176 -23.81 14.44 -35.13
CA GLU A 176 -25.09 13.73 -35.28
C GLU A 176 -26.08 14.11 -34.15
N PRO A 177 -27.40 14.03 -34.40
CA PRO A 177 -28.41 14.64 -33.53
C PRO A 177 -28.68 13.82 -32.26
N LYS A 178 -28.92 14.55 -31.15
CA LYS A 178 -29.27 14.00 -29.83
C LYS A 178 -30.60 13.22 -29.87
N PRO A 179 -30.73 12.08 -29.16
CA PRO A 179 -32.01 11.45 -28.90
C PRO A 179 -32.86 12.28 -27.93
N THR A 180 -34.13 12.40 -28.26
CA THR A 180 -35.19 13.15 -27.58
C THR A 180 -35.47 12.61 -26.17
N GLU A 181 -35.52 13.53 -25.21
CA GLU A 181 -35.84 13.31 -23.80
C GLU A 181 -37.34 12.99 -23.62
N ALA A 182 -37.66 11.79 -23.12
CA ALA A 182 -39.02 11.42 -22.72
C ALA A 182 -39.22 11.73 -21.22
N LYS A 183 -40.10 12.68 -20.92
CA LYS A 183 -40.56 13.00 -19.56
C LYS A 183 -41.35 11.85 -18.94
N ALA A 184 -40.92 11.36 -17.77
CA ALA A 184 -41.74 10.56 -16.88
C ALA A 184 -42.37 11.45 -15.78
N PRO A 185 -43.62 11.19 -15.35
CA PRO A 185 -44.35 12.04 -14.41
C PRO A 185 -43.88 11.89 -12.94
N PRO A 186 -44.18 12.89 -12.07
CA PRO A 186 -43.65 12.94 -10.71
C PRO A 186 -44.30 11.90 -9.79
N LEU A 187 -43.46 11.21 -9.01
CA LEU A 187 -43.88 10.36 -7.89
C LEU A 187 -44.06 11.22 -6.64
N GLU A 188 -45.28 11.16 -6.11
CA GLU A 188 -45.72 11.81 -4.87
C GLU A 188 -45.25 10.98 -3.67
N VAL A 189 -44.41 11.56 -2.79
CA VAL A 189 -43.96 10.92 -1.55
C VAL A 189 -44.83 11.41 -0.40
N ALA A 190 -45.71 10.53 0.08
CA ALA A 190 -46.51 10.76 1.28
C ALA A 190 -45.61 10.79 2.53
N LYS A 191 -45.73 11.87 3.31
CA LYS A 191 -45.17 12.00 4.65
C LYS A 191 -45.94 11.07 5.61
N ALA A 192 -45.27 10.11 6.21
CA ALA A 192 -45.77 9.39 7.38
C ALA A 192 -45.17 10.02 8.66
N GLY A 193 -46.06 10.31 9.61
CA GLY A 193 -45.84 11.19 10.75
C GLY A 193 -44.96 10.64 11.87
N VAL A 194 -44.42 11.60 12.62
CA VAL A 194 -43.76 11.43 13.91
C VAL A 194 -44.81 11.12 14.99
N PRO A 195 -44.61 10.09 15.83
CA PRO A 195 -45.21 10.07 17.15
C PRO A 195 -44.21 10.61 18.18
N THR A 196 -44.56 11.76 18.75
CA THR A 196 -44.04 12.26 20.03
C THR A 196 -44.51 11.36 21.16
N ALA A 197 -43.57 10.84 21.95
CA ALA A 197 -43.84 10.35 23.30
C ALA A 197 -42.68 10.78 24.21
N THR A 198 -42.97 11.77 25.05
CA THR A 198 -42.19 12.20 26.21
C THR A 198 -42.23 11.13 27.29
N ALA A 199 -41.06 10.75 27.81
CA ALA A 199 -40.94 10.11 29.11
C ALA A 199 -39.62 10.58 29.75
N ASP A 200 -39.77 11.50 30.71
CA ASP A 200 -38.75 11.86 31.68
C ASP A 200 -38.39 10.65 32.53
N VAL A 201 -37.10 10.27 32.54
CA VAL A 201 -36.49 9.61 33.69
C VAL A 201 -35.09 10.18 33.87
N SER A 202 -34.94 10.97 34.93
CA SER A 202 -33.66 11.40 35.48
C SER A 202 -32.88 10.20 35.99
N MET A 203 -31.61 10.05 35.59
CA MET A 203 -30.60 9.37 36.42
C MET A 203 -29.24 10.06 36.30
N GLU A 204 -28.61 10.15 37.46
CA GLU A 204 -27.49 10.99 37.84
C GLU A 204 -26.19 10.72 37.08
N THR A 205 -25.43 11.80 36.92
CA THR A 205 -24.06 11.83 36.41
C THR A 205 -23.07 11.45 37.53
N PRO A 206 -22.12 10.54 37.31
CA PRO A 206 -20.86 10.58 38.05
C PRO A 206 -19.77 11.25 37.21
N ALA A 207 -19.02 12.10 37.90
CA ALA A 207 -18.01 13.00 37.40
C ALA A 207 -16.83 12.32 36.67
N ALA A 208 -16.32 13.04 35.68
CA ALA A 208 -15.00 12.82 35.10
C ALA A 208 -13.89 13.14 36.13
N PRO A 209 -12.78 12.37 36.18
CA PRO A 209 -11.54 12.88 36.72
C PRO A 209 -10.73 13.59 35.64
N ALA A 210 -10.29 14.81 35.98
CA ALA A 210 -9.42 15.69 35.22
C ALA A 210 -7.94 15.19 35.21
N PRO A 211 -7.08 15.76 34.33
CA PRO A 211 -5.80 15.19 33.95
C PRO A 211 -4.62 15.75 34.76
N THR A 212 -3.73 14.91 35.26
CA THR A 212 -2.33 15.32 35.55
C THR A 212 -1.43 14.13 35.81
N ALA A 213 -0.40 13.96 34.99
CA ALA A 213 0.96 13.59 35.41
C ALA A 213 1.89 13.71 34.20
N THR A 214 2.65 14.80 34.15
CA THR A 214 3.87 14.94 33.36
C THR A 214 4.89 13.89 33.78
N LEU A 215 5.33 13.04 32.85
CA LEU A 215 6.53 12.22 33.01
C LEU A 215 7.57 12.64 31.97
N SER A 216 8.64 13.26 32.46
CA SER A 216 9.88 13.49 31.72
C SER A 216 10.57 12.15 31.37
N PRO A 217 11.33 12.08 30.26
CA PRO A 217 11.98 10.85 29.82
C PRO A 217 13.17 10.49 30.74
N PRO A 218 13.40 9.20 31.05
CA PRO A 218 14.62 8.81 31.74
C PRO A 218 15.82 8.75 30.78
N THR A 219 16.93 9.30 31.26
CA THR A 219 18.27 9.28 30.69
C THR A 219 18.76 7.86 30.41
N ALA A 220 19.35 7.68 29.23
CA ALA A 220 19.97 6.42 28.80
C ALA A 220 21.08 5.99 29.76
N THR A 221 20.92 4.83 30.40
CA THR A 221 22.01 4.11 31.06
C THR A 221 22.29 2.85 30.23
N GLN A 222 23.53 2.69 29.79
CA GLN A 222 24.00 1.52 29.06
C GLN A 222 23.79 0.26 29.92
N VAL A 223 23.02 -0.70 29.41
CA VAL A 223 22.89 -2.03 30.02
C VAL A 223 23.75 -3.01 29.22
N VAL A 224 24.77 -3.53 29.92
CA VAL A 224 25.68 -4.59 29.50
C VAL A 224 24.88 -5.85 29.13
N ALA A 225 25.24 -6.43 27.97
CA ALA A 225 24.61 -7.63 27.42
C ALA A 225 24.62 -8.80 28.44
N LYS A 226 23.44 -9.27 28.82
CA LYS A 226 23.23 -10.59 29.40
C LYS A 226 22.53 -11.47 28.38
N SER A 227 23.05 -12.69 28.24
CA SER A 227 22.64 -13.77 27.33
C SER A 227 21.13 -13.85 27.09
N GLU A 228 20.76 -13.96 25.81
CA GLU A 228 19.37 -14.10 25.35
C GLU A 228 18.70 -15.34 25.94
N PRO A 229 17.46 -15.23 26.49
CA PRO A 229 16.63 -16.40 26.73
C PRO A 229 16.19 -16.99 25.38
N THR A 230 16.43 -18.28 25.20
CA THR A 230 16.06 -19.06 24.02
C THR A 230 14.54 -18.99 23.81
N PRO A 231 14.04 -18.71 22.59
CA PRO A 231 12.61 -18.78 22.31
C PRO A 231 12.09 -20.20 22.59
N PRO A 232 10.82 -20.34 23.05
CA PRO A 232 10.25 -21.63 23.38
C PRO A 232 10.27 -22.57 22.15
N PRO A 233 10.42 -23.90 22.36
CA PRO A 233 10.45 -24.86 21.27
C PRO A 233 9.12 -24.82 20.50
N SER A 234 9.23 -24.78 19.17
CA SER A 234 8.05 -24.80 18.29
C SER A 234 7.26 -26.09 18.51
N PRO A 235 5.93 -26.02 18.65
CA PRO A 235 5.10 -27.22 18.65
C PRO A 235 5.32 -27.97 17.33
N GLN A 236 5.66 -29.26 17.43
CA GLN A 236 5.81 -30.14 16.28
C GLN A 236 4.45 -30.29 15.60
N ILE A 237 4.32 -29.74 14.41
CA ILE A 237 3.20 -30.05 13.51
C ILE A 237 3.56 -31.37 12.85
N ALA A 238 2.86 -32.44 13.21
CA ALA A 238 3.12 -33.76 12.64
C ALA A 238 2.74 -33.78 11.14
N PRO A 239 3.63 -34.23 10.25
CA PRO A 239 3.30 -34.40 8.83
C PRO A 239 2.28 -35.54 8.71
N ARG A 240 1.20 -35.34 7.96
CA ARG A 240 0.20 -36.40 7.73
C ARG A 240 -0.37 -36.33 6.33
N ALA A 241 -0.35 -37.47 5.64
CA ALA A 241 -1.04 -37.66 4.37
C ALA A 241 -2.56 -37.47 4.53
N ALA A 242 -3.25 -37.07 3.46
CA ALA A 242 -4.71 -37.06 3.41
C ALA A 242 -5.25 -38.41 3.94
N GLN A 243 -6.19 -38.36 4.89
CA GLN A 243 -6.85 -39.58 5.32
C GLN A 243 -7.62 -40.14 4.12
N ASP A 244 -7.50 -41.46 3.89
CA ASP A 244 -8.29 -42.18 2.89
C ASP A 244 -9.76 -41.81 3.05
N GLY A 245 -10.38 -41.19 2.02
CA GLY A 245 -11.82 -40.97 1.99
C GLY A 245 -12.31 -39.61 1.54
N LEU A 246 -11.54 -38.51 1.63
CA LEU A 246 -12.00 -37.20 1.15
C LEU A 246 -12.01 -37.12 -0.38
N LYS A 247 -13.18 -36.80 -0.96
CA LYS A 247 -13.37 -36.68 -2.41
C LYS A 247 -14.22 -35.47 -2.77
N PRO A 248 -13.95 -34.81 -3.92
CA PRO A 248 -14.83 -33.78 -4.45
C PRO A 248 -16.29 -34.26 -4.51
N GLY A 249 -17.22 -33.40 -4.10
CA GLY A 249 -18.64 -33.70 -4.00
C GLY A 249 -19.12 -34.03 -2.57
N MET A 250 -18.23 -34.48 -1.69
CA MET A 250 -18.57 -34.74 -0.29
C MET A 250 -18.89 -33.45 0.48
N ILE A 251 -19.71 -33.58 1.52
CA ILE A 251 -19.94 -32.51 2.50
C ILE A 251 -19.05 -32.78 3.71
N LEU A 252 -18.28 -31.77 4.11
CA LEU A 252 -17.59 -31.74 5.39
C LEU A 252 -18.49 -31.08 6.43
N ASP A 253 -18.92 -31.86 7.41
CA ASP A 253 -19.75 -31.46 8.55
C ASP A 253 -19.31 -32.24 9.81
N ALA A 254 -20.07 -32.15 10.91
CA ALA A 254 -19.74 -32.84 12.17
C ALA A 254 -19.57 -34.36 12.02
N THR A 255 -20.26 -35.00 11.08
CA THR A 255 -20.23 -36.45 10.89
C THR A 255 -19.02 -36.92 10.07
N THR A 256 -18.48 -36.04 9.22
CA THR A 256 -17.35 -36.33 8.32
C THR A 256 -16.06 -35.59 8.70
N ALA A 257 -16.10 -34.68 9.67
CA ALA A 257 -15.00 -33.80 10.06
C ALA A 257 -13.68 -34.54 10.37
N GLU A 258 -13.73 -35.73 10.97
CA GLU A 258 -12.52 -36.49 11.31
C GLU A 258 -11.64 -36.80 10.07
N LEU A 259 -12.25 -36.94 8.88
CA LEU A 259 -11.50 -37.15 7.62
C LEU A 259 -10.60 -35.96 7.27
N ALA A 260 -10.97 -34.75 7.69
CA ALA A 260 -10.21 -33.52 7.46
C ALA A 260 -9.22 -33.19 8.59
N LYS A 261 -9.12 -34.03 9.62
CA LYS A 261 -8.24 -33.78 10.76
C LYS A 261 -6.77 -33.81 10.34
N GLY A 262 -6.08 -32.71 10.60
CA GLY A 262 -4.69 -32.49 10.17
C GLY A 262 -4.56 -31.78 8.81
N LEU A 263 -5.64 -31.66 8.03
CA LEU A 263 -5.64 -30.92 6.75
C LEU A 263 -6.06 -29.45 6.90
N LEU A 264 -6.64 -29.08 8.04
CA LEU A 264 -7.01 -27.72 8.41
C LEU A 264 -6.23 -27.31 9.67
N PRO A 265 -6.08 -25.99 9.94
CA PRO A 265 -5.66 -25.56 11.26
C PRO A 265 -6.58 -26.16 12.34
N PRO A 266 -6.06 -26.64 13.49
CA PRO A 266 -6.85 -27.38 14.47
C PRO A 266 -8.13 -26.65 14.91
N GLU A 267 -8.04 -25.34 15.10
CA GLU A 267 -9.16 -24.46 15.46
C GLU A 267 -10.23 -24.38 14.35
N ILE A 268 -9.82 -24.38 13.07
CA ILE A 268 -10.76 -24.36 11.94
C ILE A 268 -11.44 -25.72 11.80
N TRP A 269 -10.68 -26.81 11.93
CA TRP A 269 -11.21 -28.17 11.96
C TRP A 269 -12.25 -28.36 13.07
N GLN A 270 -12.02 -27.78 14.24
CA GLN A 270 -12.94 -27.88 15.38
C GLN A 270 -14.33 -27.29 15.10
N HIS A 271 -14.45 -26.24 14.27
CA HIS A 271 -15.77 -25.75 13.87
C HIS A 271 -16.55 -26.80 13.07
N TYR A 272 -15.90 -27.52 12.15
CA TYR A 272 -16.54 -28.63 11.44
C TYR A 272 -16.93 -29.75 12.40
N ALA A 273 -16.03 -30.14 13.31
CA ALA A 273 -16.31 -31.19 14.30
C ALA A 273 -17.50 -30.86 15.22
N ARG A 274 -17.73 -29.58 15.53
CA ARG A 274 -18.89 -29.10 16.31
C ARG A 274 -20.14 -28.82 15.47
N GLY A 275 -20.07 -28.98 14.15
CA GLY A 275 -21.17 -28.62 13.23
C GLY A 275 -21.40 -27.11 13.10
N GLU A 276 -20.43 -26.30 13.50
CA GLU A 276 -20.46 -24.84 13.39
C GLU A 276 -20.08 -24.37 11.99
N TYR A 277 -19.30 -25.16 11.25
CA TYR A 277 -19.04 -25.00 9.82
C TYR A 277 -19.55 -26.21 9.05
N VAL A 278 -19.98 -25.95 7.81
CA VAL A 278 -20.35 -26.95 6.80
C VAL A 278 -19.83 -26.46 5.47
N SER A 279 -19.18 -27.32 4.69
CA SER A 279 -18.65 -26.94 3.37
C SER A 279 -18.58 -28.14 2.43
N LYS A 280 -18.78 -27.90 1.14
CA LYS A 280 -18.58 -28.93 0.12
C LYS A 280 -17.08 -29.06 -0.19
N ILE A 281 -16.58 -30.30 -0.25
CA ILE A 281 -15.27 -30.58 -0.82
C ILE A 281 -15.35 -30.39 -2.34
N VAL A 282 -14.50 -29.55 -2.90
CA VAL A 282 -14.48 -29.20 -4.32
C VAL A 282 -13.10 -29.45 -4.92
N HIS A 283 -13.06 -29.62 -6.23
CA HIS A 283 -11.82 -29.80 -6.96
C HIS A 283 -11.26 -28.45 -7.42
N TYR A 284 -10.02 -28.15 -7.02
CA TYR A 284 -9.27 -27.00 -7.52
C TYR A 284 -7.96 -27.50 -8.17
N PRO A 285 -7.89 -27.56 -9.51
CA PRO A 285 -6.73 -28.14 -10.21
C PRO A 285 -5.41 -27.42 -9.91
N VAL A 286 -4.33 -28.20 -9.82
CA VAL A 286 -2.93 -27.73 -9.71
C VAL A 286 -2.30 -27.56 -11.10
N GLY A 287 -1.16 -26.86 -11.20
CA GLY A 287 -0.39 -26.68 -12.43
C GLY A 287 -0.85 -25.54 -13.35
N ASN A 288 -1.97 -24.88 -13.05
CA ASN A 288 -2.42 -23.71 -13.80
C ASN A 288 -3.01 -22.62 -12.89
N PRO A 289 -2.17 -21.69 -12.38
CA PRO A 289 -2.62 -20.53 -11.61
C PRO A 289 -3.25 -19.42 -12.48
N ASN A 290 -3.34 -19.64 -13.80
CA ASN A 290 -3.92 -18.73 -14.79
C ASN A 290 -3.30 -17.31 -14.74
N TRP A 291 -1.97 -17.24 -14.65
CA TRP A 291 -1.21 -16.00 -14.79
C TRP A 291 -0.99 -15.66 -16.27
N GLU A 292 -0.85 -14.37 -16.55
CA GLU A 292 -0.45 -13.88 -17.86
C GLU A 292 0.89 -14.45 -18.32
N LYS A 293 1.00 -14.70 -19.64
CA LYS A 293 2.21 -15.22 -20.29
C LYS A 293 3.47 -14.45 -19.89
N ALA A 294 3.43 -13.12 -19.91
CA ALA A 294 4.59 -12.29 -19.56
C ALA A 294 5.04 -12.47 -18.10
N PHE A 295 4.12 -12.75 -17.18
CA PHE A 295 4.46 -13.01 -15.78
C PHE A 295 5.08 -14.40 -15.61
N VAL A 296 4.58 -15.39 -16.36
CA VAL A 296 5.16 -16.75 -16.40
C VAL A 296 6.57 -16.72 -17.01
N GLU A 297 6.77 -16.00 -18.11
CA GLU A 297 8.09 -15.84 -18.75
C GLU A 297 9.09 -15.20 -17.79
N ALA A 298 8.72 -14.08 -17.15
CA ALA A 298 9.56 -13.44 -16.14
C ALA A 298 9.84 -14.37 -14.94
N THR A 299 8.86 -15.17 -14.52
CA THR A 299 9.05 -16.17 -13.46
C THR A 299 10.12 -17.20 -13.85
N ASN A 300 10.10 -17.69 -15.09
CA ASN A 300 11.11 -18.63 -15.58
C ASN A 300 12.50 -18.01 -15.64
N GLU A 301 12.61 -16.74 -16.07
CA GLU A 301 13.87 -15.99 -16.09
C GLU A 301 14.45 -15.75 -14.68
N ASN A 302 13.59 -15.65 -13.67
CA ASN A 302 13.99 -15.40 -12.29
C ASN A 302 14.61 -16.63 -11.59
N ALA A 303 14.30 -17.85 -12.06
CA ALA A 303 14.56 -19.11 -11.36
C ALA A 303 15.96 -19.22 -10.77
N ASP A 304 16.97 -18.80 -11.53
CA ASP A 304 18.37 -18.86 -11.10
C ASP A 304 18.99 -17.48 -10.83
N ARG A 305 18.26 -16.39 -11.06
CA ARG A 305 18.78 -15.03 -11.00
C ARG A 305 18.83 -14.47 -9.59
N PHE A 306 17.83 -14.77 -8.77
CA PHE A 306 17.65 -14.11 -7.47
C PHE A 306 17.99 -15.03 -6.30
N THR A 307 18.45 -14.42 -5.21
CA THR A 307 18.51 -15.02 -3.87
C THR A 307 18.02 -14.00 -2.84
N VAL A 308 18.07 -14.33 -1.56
CA VAL A 308 17.91 -13.35 -0.48
C VAL A 308 19.22 -13.16 0.27
N ASP A 309 19.46 -11.95 0.77
CA ASP A 309 20.57 -11.64 1.68
C ASP A 309 20.27 -12.07 3.14
N ASP A 310 21.19 -11.79 4.05
CA ASP A 310 21.06 -12.12 5.49
C ASP A 310 19.89 -11.39 6.17
N ARG A 311 19.43 -10.27 5.61
CA ARG A 311 18.27 -9.51 6.08
C ARG A 311 16.96 -10.04 5.48
N GLY A 312 17.03 -11.01 4.57
CA GLY A 312 15.89 -11.53 3.84
C GLY A 312 15.45 -10.65 2.67
N THR A 313 16.29 -9.74 2.18
CA THR A 313 16.00 -8.89 1.01
C THR A 313 16.29 -9.64 -0.27
N VAL A 314 15.40 -9.58 -1.27
CA VAL A 314 15.67 -10.14 -2.60
C VAL A 314 16.81 -9.38 -3.28
N ILE A 315 17.84 -10.10 -3.70
CA ILE A 315 19.02 -9.57 -4.40
C ILE A 315 19.32 -10.39 -5.67
N ASP A 316 19.90 -9.74 -6.67
CA ASP A 316 20.46 -10.40 -7.85
C ASP A 316 21.77 -11.09 -7.48
N LYS A 317 21.89 -12.40 -7.77
CA LYS A 317 23.07 -13.21 -7.39
C LYS A 317 24.36 -12.69 -8.00
N THR A 318 24.31 -12.07 -9.18
CA THR A 318 25.49 -11.60 -9.90
C THR A 318 25.99 -10.27 -9.32
N THR A 319 25.06 -9.36 -9.02
CA THR A 319 25.43 -8.01 -8.56
C THR A 319 25.48 -7.87 -7.04
N GLY A 320 24.84 -8.78 -6.31
CA GLY A 320 24.66 -8.69 -4.86
C GLY A 320 23.75 -7.55 -4.42
N LYS A 321 23.01 -6.92 -5.35
CA LYS A 321 22.17 -5.73 -5.09
C LYS A 321 20.70 -6.07 -5.22
N GLN A 322 19.87 -5.33 -4.49
CA GLN A 322 18.43 -5.34 -4.72
C GLN A 322 18.15 -4.91 -6.16
N PRO A 323 17.34 -5.68 -6.93
CA PRO A 323 16.97 -5.26 -8.28
C PRO A 323 16.13 -3.97 -8.23
N GLU A 324 16.26 -3.14 -9.26
CA GLU A 324 15.46 -1.91 -9.39
C GLU A 324 13.95 -2.22 -9.41
N TYR A 325 13.58 -3.38 -9.94
CA TYR A 325 12.21 -3.82 -10.11
C TYR A 325 12.09 -5.35 -10.02
N LEU A 326 11.02 -5.85 -9.38
CA LEU A 326 10.67 -7.26 -9.36
C LEU A 326 9.38 -7.54 -10.15
N TYR A 327 9.47 -8.45 -11.12
CA TYR A 327 8.35 -8.96 -11.91
C TYR A 327 8.43 -10.48 -12.03
N GLY A 328 7.28 -11.17 -12.03
CA GLY A 328 7.25 -12.63 -11.91
C GLY A 328 7.46 -13.11 -10.48
N ILE A 329 7.37 -14.43 -10.28
CA ILE A 329 7.74 -15.07 -9.02
C ILE A 329 9.27 -15.13 -8.93
N PRO A 330 9.90 -14.60 -7.86
CA PRO A 330 11.36 -14.54 -7.77
C PRO A 330 12.00 -15.91 -7.49
N PHE A 331 11.30 -16.81 -6.79
CA PHE A 331 11.83 -18.12 -6.38
C PHE A 331 10.89 -19.27 -6.78
N PRO A 332 10.69 -19.55 -8.08
CA PRO A 332 9.76 -20.59 -8.53
C PRO A 332 10.14 -22.01 -8.06
N HIS A 333 11.42 -22.24 -7.75
CA HIS A 333 11.92 -23.50 -7.20
C HIS A 333 12.37 -23.30 -5.75
N ILE A 334 11.58 -23.81 -4.81
CA ILE A 334 11.89 -23.78 -3.38
C ILE A 334 12.39 -25.17 -2.98
N ASP A 335 13.65 -25.24 -2.55
CA ASP A 335 14.17 -26.40 -1.83
C ASP A 335 13.74 -26.32 -0.36
N PRO A 336 12.94 -27.27 0.17
CA PRO A 336 12.54 -27.25 1.56
C PRO A 336 13.69 -27.36 2.57
N ALA A 337 14.86 -27.85 2.15
CA ALA A 337 16.06 -27.94 2.98
C ALA A 337 16.83 -26.62 3.08
N ASP A 338 16.52 -25.63 2.23
CA ASP A 338 17.15 -24.32 2.26
C ASP A 338 16.75 -23.57 3.55
N PRO A 339 17.71 -23.12 4.38
CA PRO A 339 17.40 -22.35 5.59
C PRO A 339 16.64 -21.04 5.29
N GLN A 340 16.74 -20.51 4.07
CA GLN A 340 16.04 -19.32 3.61
C GLN A 340 14.73 -19.63 2.86
N ALA A 341 14.31 -20.91 2.77
CA ALA A 341 13.09 -21.30 2.06
C ALA A 341 11.85 -20.54 2.55
N GLY A 342 11.74 -20.31 3.86
CA GLY A 342 10.60 -19.60 4.45
C GLY A 342 10.43 -18.18 3.91
N VAL A 343 11.50 -17.38 3.90
CA VAL A 343 11.44 -16.00 3.38
C VAL A 343 11.24 -15.97 1.86
N LYS A 344 11.79 -16.95 1.13
CA LYS A 344 11.56 -17.08 -0.32
C LYS A 344 10.09 -17.35 -0.66
N VAL A 345 9.42 -18.23 0.09
CA VAL A 345 7.98 -18.46 -0.04
C VAL A 345 7.19 -17.18 0.22
N VAL A 346 7.56 -16.40 1.23
CA VAL A 346 6.89 -15.12 1.56
C VAL A 346 7.05 -14.09 0.44
N TRP A 347 8.23 -13.98 -0.16
CA TRP A 347 8.41 -13.10 -1.33
C TRP A 347 7.59 -13.53 -2.53
N ASN A 348 7.47 -14.84 -2.79
CA ASN A 348 6.60 -15.34 -3.84
C ASN A 348 5.13 -14.99 -3.58
N TYR A 349 4.66 -15.11 -2.33
CA TYR A 349 3.32 -14.65 -1.92
C TYR A 349 3.11 -13.16 -2.19
N TYR A 350 4.08 -12.31 -1.83
CA TYR A 350 4.00 -10.88 -2.10
C TYR A 350 3.90 -10.58 -3.60
N LEU A 351 4.75 -11.18 -4.43
CA LEU A 351 4.76 -10.92 -5.87
C LEU A 351 3.51 -11.49 -6.56
N ALA A 352 2.99 -12.64 -6.13
CA ALA A 352 1.71 -13.18 -6.61
C ALA A 352 0.53 -12.28 -6.21
N THR A 353 0.59 -11.66 -5.03
CA THR A 353 -0.43 -10.72 -4.57
C THR A 353 -0.40 -9.41 -5.37
N TRP A 354 0.79 -8.83 -5.55
CA TRP A 354 0.96 -7.56 -6.27
C TRP A 354 0.73 -7.68 -7.78
N TYR A 355 0.91 -8.88 -8.34
CA TYR A 355 0.47 -9.20 -9.69
C TYR A 355 -1.02 -8.90 -9.93
N GLY A 356 -1.86 -9.03 -8.89
CA GLY A 356 -3.27 -8.63 -8.92
C GLY A 356 -3.49 -7.12 -9.09
N GLY A 357 -2.43 -6.32 -9.01
CA GLY A 357 -2.41 -4.89 -9.23
C GLY A 357 -2.90 -4.05 -8.05
N ASN A 358 -2.80 -2.73 -8.22
CA ASN A 358 -3.38 -1.76 -7.29
C ASN A 358 -4.86 -2.06 -7.03
N SER A 359 -5.34 -1.73 -5.84
CA SER A 359 -6.75 -1.93 -5.50
C SER A 359 -7.39 -0.71 -4.85
N HIS A 360 -8.68 -0.56 -5.10
CA HIS A 360 -9.55 0.38 -4.43
C HIS A 360 -10.83 -0.35 -4.01
N THR A 361 -11.05 -0.42 -2.71
CA THR A 361 -12.15 -1.18 -2.13
C THR A 361 -12.89 -0.34 -1.12
N ARG A 362 -14.22 -0.42 -1.11
CA ARG A 362 -15.04 0.09 -0.01
C ARG A 362 -15.86 -1.04 0.59
N THR A 363 -15.53 -1.41 1.81
CA THR A 363 -15.97 -2.67 2.44
C THR A 363 -16.53 -2.45 3.84
N ARG A 364 -17.18 -3.50 4.37
CA ARG A 364 -17.61 -3.60 5.77
C ARG A 364 -16.65 -4.50 6.53
N LEU A 365 -16.39 -4.12 7.78
CA LEU A 365 -15.80 -4.98 8.80
C LEU A 365 -16.86 -5.21 9.86
N MET A 366 -17.25 -6.46 10.06
CA MET A 366 -18.28 -6.90 11.00
C MET A 366 -17.59 -7.51 12.22
N MET A 367 -17.59 -6.83 13.35
CA MET A 367 -17.17 -7.41 14.63
C MET A 367 -18.37 -8.12 15.27
N MET A 368 -18.17 -9.37 15.65
CA MET A 368 -19.25 -10.25 16.10
C MET A 368 -18.76 -11.25 17.14
N ASN A 369 -19.70 -11.78 17.90
CA ASN A 369 -19.47 -12.93 18.78
C ASN A 369 -20.46 -14.04 18.42
N SER A 370 -20.48 -15.15 19.17
CA SER A 370 -21.39 -16.28 18.93
C SER A 370 -22.90 -15.93 18.87
N LYS A 371 -23.31 -14.77 19.42
CA LYS A 371 -24.70 -14.29 19.43
C LYS A 371 -25.05 -13.43 18.21
N GLY A 372 -24.08 -13.02 17.40
CA GLY A 372 -24.29 -12.18 16.22
C GLY A 372 -23.38 -10.96 16.18
N VAL A 373 -23.71 -10.03 15.29
CA VAL A 373 -22.97 -8.78 15.04
C VAL A 373 -23.09 -7.83 16.24
N GLU A 374 -21.95 -7.38 16.76
CA GLU A 374 -21.86 -6.39 17.84
C GLU A 374 -21.60 -4.99 17.28
N ARG A 375 -20.78 -4.89 16.23
CA ARG A 375 -20.40 -3.62 15.62
C ARG A 375 -20.07 -3.81 14.14
N GLU A 376 -20.44 -2.84 13.32
CA GLU A 376 -20.05 -2.74 11.91
C GLU A 376 -19.20 -1.47 11.72
N LEU A 377 -18.12 -1.59 10.94
CA LEU A 377 -17.32 -0.47 10.46
C LEU A 377 -17.35 -0.43 8.93
N GLY A 378 -17.64 0.73 8.35
CA GLY A 378 -17.39 0.99 6.94
C GLY A 378 -15.97 1.48 6.73
N ALA A 379 -15.24 0.92 5.77
CA ALA A 379 -13.89 1.34 5.44
C ALA A 379 -13.69 1.47 3.94
N GLU A 380 -12.96 2.50 3.53
CA GLU A 380 -12.47 2.67 2.17
C GLU A 380 -10.95 2.58 2.15
N GLY A 381 -10.41 1.81 1.21
CA GLY A 381 -8.99 1.47 1.17
C GLY A 381 -8.42 1.57 -0.24
N TRP A 382 -7.20 2.11 -0.34
CA TRP A 382 -6.40 2.17 -1.56
C TRP A 382 -5.05 1.52 -1.33
N PHE A 383 -4.74 0.48 -2.09
CA PHE A 383 -3.40 -0.13 -2.12
C PHE A 383 -2.71 0.19 -3.45
N LEU A 384 -1.54 0.81 -3.35
CA LEU A 384 -0.63 1.04 -4.46
C LEU A 384 0.59 0.13 -4.32
N PHE A 385 0.90 -0.62 -5.37
CA PHE A 385 2.08 -1.50 -5.43
C PHE A 385 3.05 -1.02 -6.50
N TYR A 386 4.34 -1.01 -6.18
CA TYR A 386 5.38 -0.64 -7.14
C TYR A 386 5.92 -1.87 -7.88
N ASP A 387 6.17 -2.97 -7.18
CA ASP A 387 6.56 -4.25 -7.77
C ASP A 387 5.36 -5.07 -8.26
N GLY A 388 5.64 -6.14 -9.01
CA GLY A 388 4.63 -7.10 -9.48
C GLY A 388 3.70 -6.54 -10.55
N GLN A 389 3.80 -5.26 -10.90
CA GLN A 389 2.99 -4.60 -11.91
C GLN A 389 3.45 -4.95 -13.34
N ALA A 390 2.50 -5.27 -14.22
CA ALA A 390 2.77 -5.37 -15.65
C ALA A 390 3.27 -4.02 -16.20
N PRO A 391 4.08 -3.98 -17.27
CA PRO A 391 4.71 -2.75 -17.77
C PRO A 391 3.76 -1.55 -17.92
N LYS A 392 2.52 -1.78 -18.37
CA LYS A 392 1.50 -0.73 -18.55
C LYS A 392 1.00 -0.08 -17.25
N TYR A 393 1.22 -0.70 -16.10
CA TYR A 393 0.83 -0.18 -14.77
C TYR A 393 2.00 0.34 -13.95
N ARG A 394 3.24 0.19 -14.44
CA ARG A 394 4.44 0.64 -13.74
C ARG A 394 4.47 2.16 -13.65
N ARG A 395 5.10 2.64 -12.59
CA ARG A 395 5.22 4.08 -12.30
C ARG A 395 6.63 4.39 -11.81
N PRO A 396 7.10 5.64 -11.98
CA PRO A 396 8.33 6.08 -11.34
C PRO A 396 8.29 5.86 -9.82
N ASN A 397 9.40 5.40 -9.26
CA ASN A 397 9.54 5.11 -7.83
C ASN A 397 10.77 5.80 -7.23
N PRO A 398 10.81 7.15 -7.20
CA PRO A 398 11.98 7.90 -6.73
C PRO A 398 12.27 7.69 -5.24
N MET A 399 11.30 7.19 -4.47
CA MET A 399 11.43 6.92 -3.04
C MET A 399 11.75 5.46 -2.71
N ASN A 400 11.96 4.60 -3.72
CA ASN A 400 12.27 3.18 -3.55
C ASN A 400 11.25 2.44 -2.64
N LEU A 401 9.95 2.71 -2.85
CA LEU A 401 8.85 2.11 -2.11
C LEU A 401 8.45 0.74 -2.66
N GLN A 402 7.94 -0.11 -1.78
CA GLN A 402 7.34 -1.41 -2.12
C GLN A 402 5.84 -1.24 -2.32
N SER A 403 5.21 -0.51 -1.40
CA SER A 403 3.78 -0.22 -1.44
C SER A 403 3.41 1.05 -0.65
N GLN A 404 2.23 1.58 -0.95
CA GLN A 404 1.54 2.58 -0.13
C GLN A 404 0.11 2.12 0.11
N PHE A 405 -0.41 2.41 1.31
CA PHE A 405 -1.77 2.06 1.70
C PHE A 405 -2.43 3.22 2.43
N LEU A 406 -3.66 3.54 2.06
CA LEU A 406 -4.52 4.50 2.75
C LEU A 406 -5.82 3.79 3.10
N ALA A 407 -6.23 3.84 4.37
CA ALA A 407 -7.54 3.42 4.81
C ALA A 407 -8.28 4.58 5.48
N VAL A 408 -9.57 4.71 5.21
CA VAL A 408 -10.45 5.75 5.76
C VAL A 408 -11.71 5.08 6.31
N ALA A 409 -12.03 5.33 7.58
CA ALA A 409 -13.29 4.92 8.18
C ALA A 409 -14.44 5.80 7.66
N LEU A 410 -15.50 5.17 7.19
CA LEU A 410 -16.70 5.82 6.66
C LEU A 410 -17.85 5.83 7.68
N SER A 411 -17.88 4.84 8.56
CA SER A 411 -18.91 4.68 9.59
C SER A 411 -18.41 3.75 10.71
N PRO A 412 -19.00 3.83 11.93
CA PRO A 412 -20.03 4.76 12.38
C PRO A 412 -19.47 6.16 12.68
N LEU A 413 -20.37 7.10 13.02
CA LEU A 413 -20.06 8.53 13.20
C LEU A 413 -18.89 8.82 14.15
N ASP A 414 -18.70 7.99 15.18
CA ASP A 414 -17.59 8.11 16.15
C ASP A 414 -16.21 7.82 15.55
N THR A 415 -16.16 7.06 14.45
CA THR A 415 -14.92 6.73 13.73
C THR A 415 -14.81 7.38 12.36
N GLN A 416 -15.92 7.88 11.80
CA GLN A 416 -15.99 8.46 10.46
C GLN A 416 -14.93 9.54 10.25
N GLY A 417 -14.16 9.42 9.17
CA GLY A 417 -13.05 10.32 8.84
C GLY A 417 -11.72 9.94 9.51
N THR A 418 -11.69 8.92 10.37
CA THR A 418 -10.41 8.38 10.87
C THR A 418 -9.66 7.75 9.72
N ALA A 419 -8.44 8.21 9.47
CA ALA A 419 -7.65 7.77 8.33
C ALA A 419 -6.25 7.33 8.76
N VAL A 420 -5.74 6.27 8.13
CA VAL A 420 -4.39 5.75 8.33
C VAL A 420 -3.67 5.64 7.00
N LEU A 421 -2.43 6.10 6.97
CA LEU A 421 -1.57 6.10 5.80
C LEU A 421 -0.28 5.35 6.13
N PHE A 422 0.14 4.48 5.21
CA PHE A 422 1.34 3.68 5.33
C PHE A 422 2.19 3.78 4.08
N TRP A 423 3.50 3.98 4.27
CA TRP A 423 4.50 3.84 3.23
C TRP A 423 5.45 2.71 3.61
N ARG A 424 5.55 1.70 2.74
CA ARG A 424 6.52 0.62 2.89
C ARG A 424 7.70 0.85 1.99
N TYR A 425 8.89 0.87 2.58
CA TYR A 425 10.14 1.04 1.86
C TYR A 425 10.73 -0.33 1.50
N ARG A 426 11.33 -0.43 0.31
CA ARG A 426 12.09 -1.62 -0.11
C ARG A 426 13.41 -1.75 0.63
N ASP A 427 13.97 -0.63 1.08
CA ASP A 427 15.22 -0.56 1.83
C ASP A 427 15.04 -1.23 3.20
N PRO A 428 15.78 -2.31 3.52
CA PRO A 428 15.64 -3.05 4.77
C PRO A 428 16.07 -2.27 6.03
N ASP A 429 16.79 -1.17 5.87
CA ASP A 429 17.26 -0.32 6.98
C ASP A 429 16.31 0.84 7.29
N VAL A 430 15.30 1.05 6.44
CA VAL A 430 14.25 2.06 6.63
C VAL A 430 12.98 1.38 7.14
N ARG A 431 12.52 1.78 8.33
CA ARG A 431 11.22 1.32 8.85
C ARG A 431 10.08 1.92 8.05
N ASP A 432 8.95 1.21 8.01
CA ASP A 432 7.73 1.72 7.39
C ASP A 432 7.31 3.04 8.05
N SER A 433 6.79 3.96 7.25
CA SER A 433 6.20 5.20 7.79
C SER A 433 4.71 5.00 7.98
N GLN A 434 4.19 5.37 9.14
CA GLN A 434 2.77 5.31 9.44
C GLN A 434 2.29 6.64 10.00
N TRP A 435 1.15 7.11 9.50
CA TRP A 435 0.45 8.26 10.02
C TRP A 435 -1.02 7.93 10.26
N ALA A 436 -1.58 8.52 11.31
CA ALA A 436 -2.99 8.44 11.62
C ALA A 436 -3.57 9.85 11.78
N PHE A 437 -4.80 10.03 11.30
CA PHE A 437 -5.62 11.20 11.54
C PHE A 437 -6.87 10.77 12.29
N VAL A 438 -7.14 11.43 13.41
CA VAL A 438 -8.37 11.24 14.19
C VAL A 438 -9.15 12.55 14.17
N PRO A 439 -10.38 12.58 13.63
CA PRO A 439 -11.18 13.80 13.46
C PRO A 439 -11.37 14.60 14.74
N ALA A 440 -11.62 13.93 15.86
CA ALA A 440 -11.77 14.57 17.17
C ALA A 440 -10.52 15.36 17.60
N LEU A 441 -9.33 14.96 17.14
CA LEU A 441 -8.05 15.62 17.44
C LEU A 441 -7.63 16.62 16.36
N ARG A 442 -8.24 16.57 15.16
CA ARG A 442 -7.93 17.39 13.98
C ARG A 442 -6.44 17.48 13.67
N ARG A 443 -5.69 16.41 13.92
CA ARG A 443 -4.23 16.37 13.78
C ARG A 443 -3.80 15.04 13.18
N VAL A 444 -2.84 15.13 12.27
CA VAL A 444 -2.06 13.99 11.80
C VAL A 444 -0.96 13.70 12.82
N ARG A 445 -0.78 12.42 13.17
CA ARG A 445 0.31 11.97 14.04
C ARG A 445 1.06 10.82 13.38
N ALA A 446 2.38 10.86 13.45
CA ALA A 446 3.19 9.68 13.16
C ALA A 446 2.92 8.62 14.24
N VAL A 447 2.79 7.37 13.82
CA VAL A 447 2.56 6.21 14.69
C VAL A 447 3.76 5.28 14.56
N SER A 448 4.09 4.57 15.64
CA SER A 448 5.17 3.58 15.61
C SER A 448 4.82 2.46 14.62
N PRO A 449 5.77 1.97 13.80
CA PRO A 449 5.52 0.88 12.85
C PRO A 449 5.08 -0.43 13.54
N ALA A 450 5.44 -0.64 14.82
CA ALA A 450 5.01 -1.80 15.59
C ALA A 450 3.47 -1.89 15.74
N ASN A 451 2.79 -0.74 15.72
CA ASN A 451 1.32 -0.66 15.81
C ASN A 451 0.61 -1.21 14.56
N ARG A 452 1.32 -1.54 13.48
CA ARG A 452 0.70 -2.19 12.32
C ARG A 452 0.11 -3.57 12.64
N SER A 453 0.60 -4.21 13.70
CA SER A 453 0.07 -5.48 14.23
C SER A 453 -1.18 -5.32 15.12
N ASP A 454 -1.54 -4.08 15.48
CA ASP A 454 -2.74 -3.78 16.26
C ASP A 454 -3.99 -3.86 15.38
N GLY A 455 -5.10 -4.26 16.00
CA GLY A 455 -6.41 -4.31 15.36
C GLY A 455 -6.88 -2.94 14.88
N TYR A 456 -7.31 -2.83 13.63
CA TYR A 456 -7.81 -1.61 13.04
C TYR A 456 -9.11 -1.18 13.73
N LEU A 457 -9.08 -0.03 14.39
CA LEU A 457 -10.23 0.59 15.07
C LEU A 457 -11.01 -0.36 16.00
N GLY A 458 -10.28 -1.21 16.73
CA GLY A 458 -10.84 -2.14 17.72
C GLY A 458 -11.27 -3.49 17.15
N SER A 459 -11.14 -3.69 15.84
CA SER A 459 -11.34 -4.99 15.20
C SER A 459 -10.21 -5.98 15.51
N ASP A 460 -10.38 -7.24 15.13
CA ASP A 460 -9.36 -8.28 15.23
C ASP A 460 -8.49 -8.39 13.95
N ILE A 461 -8.77 -7.59 12.93
CA ILE A 461 -7.97 -7.49 11.70
C ILE A 461 -7.01 -6.31 11.82
N SER A 462 -5.73 -6.55 11.62
CA SER A 462 -4.65 -5.57 11.70
C SER A 462 -4.22 -5.06 10.33
N SER A 463 -3.44 -3.99 10.29
CA SER A 463 -2.88 -3.48 9.02
C SER A 463 -1.87 -4.45 8.41
N ASP A 464 -1.20 -5.25 9.25
CA ASP A 464 -0.31 -6.34 8.82
C ASP A 464 -1.03 -7.63 8.41
N ASP A 465 -2.37 -7.66 8.39
CA ASP A 465 -3.10 -8.78 7.79
C ASP A 465 -3.29 -8.61 6.28
N GLY A 466 -3.64 -7.42 5.79
CA GLY A 466 -3.81 -7.19 4.35
C GLY A 466 -4.57 -8.31 3.62
N TYR A 467 -3.94 -8.92 2.60
CA TYR A 467 -4.49 -10.07 1.85
C TYR A 467 -4.27 -11.44 2.52
N LEU A 468 -3.40 -11.52 3.54
CA LEU A 468 -3.19 -12.63 4.49
C LEU A 468 -2.15 -12.17 5.52
N PHE A 469 -1.05 -11.64 4.98
CA PHE A 469 0.05 -11.02 5.71
C PHE A 469 0.56 -9.81 4.93
N ASP A 470 0.80 -8.70 5.60
CA ASP A 470 1.36 -7.47 5.07
C ASP A 470 2.45 -6.92 6.02
N GLY A 471 3.20 -7.77 6.73
CA GLY A 471 4.37 -7.36 7.50
C GLY A 471 5.65 -7.33 6.64
N LYS A 472 6.54 -6.37 6.88
CA LYS A 472 7.78 -6.24 6.08
C LYS A 472 8.68 -7.48 6.25
N PRO A 473 9.00 -8.27 5.19
CA PRO A 473 9.71 -9.53 5.32
C PRO A 473 11.01 -9.44 6.14
N GLN A 474 11.75 -8.34 6.00
CA GLN A 474 13.03 -8.12 6.68
C GLN A 474 12.91 -7.81 8.18
N GLU A 475 11.70 -7.64 8.71
CA GLU A 475 11.45 -7.45 10.15
C GLU A 475 11.17 -8.78 10.89
N PHE A 476 11.29 -9.93 10.22
CA PHE A 476 11.01 -11.24 10.78
C PHE A 476 12.12 -12.25 10.47
N ARG A 477 12.35 -13.18 11.41
CA ARG A 477 13.01 -14.45 11.12
C ARG A 477 12.00 -15.43 10.57
N TRP A 478 12.37 -16.08 9.48
CA TRP A 478 11.50 -17.01 8.77
C TRP A 478 12.05 -18.42 8.84
N ARG A 479 11.14 -19.40 8.92
CA ARG A 479 11.48 -20.81 8.76
C ARG A 479 10.36 -21.52 8.02
N LEU A 480 10.70 -22.27 6.98
CA LEU A 480 9.76 -23.21 6.39
C LEU A 480 9.61 -24.39 7.36
N LEU A 481 8.38 -24.64 7.84
CA LEU A 481 8.09 -25.75 8.72
C LEU A 481 7.89 -27.04 7.92
N GLU A 482 7.04 -26.98 6.89
CA GLU A 482 6.77 -28.11 6.01
C GLU A 482 6.08 -27.66 4.72
N LYS A 483 6.07 -28.55 3.72
CA LYS A 483 5.16 -28.53 2.57
C LYS A 483 4.26 -29.75 2.67
N ARG A 484 2.94 -29.57 2.61
CA ARG A 484 1.96 -30.67 2.74
C ARG A 484 0.68 -30.42 1.96
N GLU A 485 -0.14 -31.45 1.82
CA GLU A 485 -1.52 -31.27 1.41
C GLU A 485 -2.36 -30.69 2.56
N ALA A 486 -3.17 -29.69 2.26
CA ALA A 486 -4.06 -29.03 3.21
C ALA A 486 -5.32 -28.51 2.51
N LEU A 487 -6.41 -28.36 3.25
CA LEU A 487 -7.66 -27.79 2.76
C LEU A 487 -7.61 -26.26 2.92
N ARG A 488 -8.10 -25.52 1.92
CA ARG A 488 -8.40 -24.08 2.02
C ARG A 488 -9.85 -23.79 1.69
N VAL A 489 -10.38 -22.70 2.25
CA VAL A 489 -11.68 -22.13 1.89
C VAL A 489 -11.58 -21.48 0.51
N VAL A 490 -12.57 -21.74 -0.34
CA VAL A 490 -12.66 -21.25 -1.73
C VAL A 490 -14.09 -20.88 -2.09
N ASP A 491 -14.24 -20.09 -3.15
CA ASP A 491 -15.51 -19.90 -3.85
C ASP A 491 -15.64 -20.98 -4.93
N PRO A 492 -16.56 -21.96 -4.77
CA PRO A 492 -16.75 -23.03 -5.75
C PRO A 492 -17.07 -22.54 -7.16
N GLU A 493 -17.76 -21.40 -7.31
CA GLU A 493 -18.19 -20.89 -8.61
C GLU A 493 -17.05 -20.24 -9.41
N SER A 494 -16.07 -19.67 -8.71
CA SER A 494 -14.88 -19.09 -9.34
C SER A 494 -13.83 -20.14 -9.69
N LEU A 495 -13.88 -21.37 -9.16
CA LEU A 495 -12.82 -22.35 -9.41
C LEU A 495 -12.62 -22.76 -10.87
N PRO A 496 -13.68 -23.02 -11.67
CA PRO A 496 -13.46 -23.42 -13.05
C PRO A 496 -12.81 -22.25 -13.83
N PRO A 497 -11.70 -22.49 -14.55
CA PRO A 497 -10.99 -21.41 -15.23
C PRO A 497 -11.91 -20.62 -16.16
N ASN A 498 -11.90 -19.29 -16.02
CA ASN A 498 -12.69 -18.38 -16.85
C ASN A 498 -14.21 -18.60 -16.78
N SER A 499 -14.74 -19.29 -15.76
CA SER A 499 -16.18 -19.46 -15.52
C SER A 499 -16.91 -18.15 -15.28
N ILE A 500 -16.22 -17.22 -14.62
CA ILE A 500 -16.68 -15.88 -14.33
C ILE A 500 -15.74 -14.86 -14.98
N LYS A 501 -16.27 -13.66 -15.21
CA LYS A 501 -15.56 -12.56 -15.82
C LYS A 501 -15.66 -11.32 -14.94
N PRO A 502 -14.55 -10.59 -14.73
CA PRO A 502 -14.62 -9.31 -14.04
C PRO A 502 -15.45 -8.32 -14.85
N ARG A 503 -16.02 -7.32 -14.17
CA ARG A 503 -16.68 -6.18 -14.84
C ARG A 503 -15.69 -5.03 -14.96
N PRO A 504 -15.83 -4.11 -15.93
CA PRO A 504 -15.05 -2.87 -15.91
C PRO A 504 -15.28 -2.10 -14.60
N GLY A 505 -14.20 -1.68 -13.95
CA GLY A 505 -14.25 -0.82 -12.75
C GLY A 505 -14.72 0.59 -13.10
N LYS A 506 -15.37 1.27 -12.14
CA LYS A 506 -15.92 2.62 -12.39
C LYS A 506 -14.84 3.68 -12.53
N GLU A 507 -13.73 3.49 -11.84
CA GLU A 507 -12.55 4.37 -11.83
C GLU A 507 -11.42 3.79 -12.69
N GLY A 508 -11.76 2.88 -13.61
CA GLY A 508 -10.83 2.10 -14.41
C GLY A 508 -10.46 0.77 -13.73
N GLY A 509 -9.64 -0.03 -14.44
CA GLY A 509 -9.32 -1.38 -14.00
C GLY A 509 -10.53 -2.32 -14.05
N TRP A 510 -10.57 -3.28 -13.12
CA TRP A 510 -11.49 -4.40 -13.15
C TRP A 510 -12.16 -4.60 -11.78
N ASP A 511 -13.49 -4.54 -11.76
CA ASP A 511 -14.29 -4.96 -10.61
C ASP A 511 -14.17 -6.47 -10.43
N SER A 512 -13.54 -6.85 -9.32
CA SER A 512 -13.09 -8.22 -9.02
C SER A 512 -14.05 -9.01 -8.14
N LEU A 513 -15.22 -8.44 -7.80
CA LEU A 513 -16.23 -9.10 -6.98
C LEU A 513 -17.61 -9.02 -7.64
N LEU A 514 -18.19 -10.16 -8.00
CA LEU A 514 -19.50 -10.17 -8.68
C LEU A 514 -20.69 -10.06 -7.72
N ASP A 515 -20.45 -10.25 -6.43
CA ASP A 515 -21.34 -10.00 -5.27
C ASP A 515 -22.79 -10.47 -5.40
N ARG A 516 -23.06 -11.71 -4.96
CA ARG A 516 -24.38 -12.30 -4.74
C ARG A 516 -24.68 -12.33 -3.23
N SER A 517 -25.24 -11.26 -2.69
CA SER A 517 -25.64 -11.13 -1.27
C SER A 517 -26.12 -12.42 -0.56
N GLY A 518 -25.81 -12.56 0.74
CA GLY A 518 -26.32 -13.65 1.60
C GLY A 518 -25.31 -14.78 1.84
N TYR A 519 -24.03 -14.43 2.00
CA TYR A 519 -22.92 -15.38 2.06
C TYR A 519 -22.61 -15.86 3.46
N TYR A 520 -22.93 -15.08 4.49
CA TYR A 520 -22.41 -15.32 5.83
C TYR A 520 -23.45 -15.97 6.73
N GLY A 521 -22.97 -16.69 7.74
CA GLY A 521 -23.83 -17.34 8.73
C GLY A 521 -24.85 -16.38 9.35
N TYR A 522 -24.45 -15.16 9.71
CA TYR A 522 -25.34 -14.17 10.31
C TYR A 522 -26.42 -13.63 9.37
N GLU A 523 -26.24 -13.75 8.06
CA GLU A 523 -27.18 -13.29 7.03
C GLU A 523 -28.26 -14.33 6.72
N ASN A 524 -28.07 -15.57 7.20
CA ASN A 524 -28.96 -16.69 6.91
C ASN A 524 -29.78 -17.07 8.15
N PRO A 525 -31.10 -16.76 8.20
CA PRO A 525 -31.95 -17.08 9.34
C PRO A 525 -32.03 -18.58 9.69
N GLY A 526 -31.75 -19.46 8.73
CA GLY A 526 -31.73 -20.92 8.93
C GLY A 526 -30.39 -21.46 9.41
N TRP A 527 -29.34 -20.63 9.48
CA TRP A 527 -28.01 -21.04 9.88
C TRP A 527 -27.92 -21.22 11.41
N LYS A 528 -27.32 -22.33 11.83
CA LYS A 528 -27.17 -22.70 13.25
C LYS A 528 -25.72 -22.72 13.74
N GLY A 529 -24.76 -22.52 12.82
CA GLY A 529 -23.34 -22.47 13.14
C GLY A 529 -22.90 -21.09 13.63
N VAL A 530 -21.60 -20.86 13.68
CA VAL A 530 -21.08 -19.56 14.10
C VAL A 530 -21.44 -18.46 13.08
N PRO A 531 -21.67 -17.20 13.51
CA PRO A 531 -22.16 -16.14 12.62
C PRO A 531 -21.23 -15.76 11.47
N TRP A 532 -19.91 -15.95 11.61
CA TRP A 532 -18.90 -15.63 10.60
C TRP A 532 -18.60 -16.77 9.62
N ALA A 533 -19.31 -17.89 9.72
CA ALA A 533 -19.16 -18.99 8.76
C ALA A 533 -19.49 -18.54 7.33
N LEU A 534 -18.99 -19.29 6.35
CA LEU A 534 -19.28 -19.12 4.92
C LEU A 534 -20.05 -20.35 4.41
N PRO A 535 -21.39 -20.44 4.59
CA PRO A 535 -22.15 -21.66 4.27
C PRO A 535 -22.11 -22.05 2.79
N GLN A 536 -21.96 -21.08 1.89
CA GLN A 536 -21.85 -21.31 0.44
C GLN A 536 -20.40 -21.52 -0.03
N GLY A 537 -19.44 -21.50 0.91
CA GLY A 537 -18.04 -21.79 0.64
C GLY A 537 -17.77 -23.26 0.33
N GLY A 538 -16.67 -23.49 -0.39
CA GLY A 538 -16.10 -24.83 -0.57
C GLY A 538 -14.79 -24.99 0.18
N LEU A 539 -14.34 -26.23 0.31
CA LEU A 539 -12.99 -26.59 0.70
C LEU A 539 -12.28 -27.29 -0.45
N ALA A 540 -11.10 -26.82 -0.82
CA ALA A 540 -10.26 -27.44 -1.83
C ALA A 540 -8.97 -27.97 -1.20
N LEU A 541 -8.60 -29.21 -1.53
CA LEU A 541 -7.30 -29.79 -1.17
C LEU A 541 -6.22 -29.20 -2.08
N ARG A 542 -5.15 -28.70 -1.48
CA ARG A 542 -4.07 -28.00 -2.17
C ARG A 542 -2.72 -28.33 -1.51
N PRO A 543 -1.62 -28.33 -2.28
CA PRO A 543 -0.30 -28.29 -1.69
C PRO A 543 -0.09 -26.92 -1.03
N MET A 544 0.39 -26.90 0.21
CA MET A 544 0.65 -25.69 0.98
C MET A 544 2.01 -25.73 1.65
N TYR A 545 2.65 -24.56 1.69
CA TYR A 545 3.77 -24.27 2.58
C TYR A 545 3.24 -23.75 3.92
N LEU A 546 3.77 -24.28 5.02
CA LEU A 546 3.61 -23.72 6.36
C LEU A 546 4.88 -22.99 6.73
N VAL A 547 4.80 -21.68 6.89
CA VAL A 547 5.94 -20.81 7.15
C VAL A 547 5.79 -20.16 8.52
N GLU A 548 6.77 -20.36 9.40
CA GLU A 548 6.85 -19.69 10.69
C GLU A 548 7.53 -18.32 10.53
N ALA A 549 6.98 -17.32 11.23
CA ALA A 549 7.60 -16.01 11.39
C ALA A 549 7.77 -15.67 12.86
N VAL A 550 8.93 -15.12 13.23
CA VAL A 550 9.18 -14.53 14.54
C VAL A 550 9.67 -13.11 14.34
N PRO A 551 8.94 -12.07 14.80
CA PRO A 551 9.34 -10.69 14.62
C PRO A 551 10.65 -10.39 15.37
N HIS A 552 11.46 -9.51 14.79
CA HIS A 552 12.64 -8.97 15.45
C HIS A 552 12.27 -7.95 16.54
N ASP A 553 11.21 -7.18 16.30
CA ASP A 553 10.72 -6.17 17.25
C ASP A 553 9.87 -6.82 18.34
N LYS A 554 10.32 -6.70 19.60
CA LYS A 554 9.61 -7.26 20.77
C LYS A 554 8.31 -6.52 21.09
N TYR A 555 8.09 -5.34 20.51
CA TYR A 555 6.84 -4.60 20.62
C TYR A 555 5.80 -5.02 19.59
N TYR A 556 6.13 -5.92 18.65
CA TYR A 556 5.14 -6.56 17.81
C TYR A 556 4.16 -7.35 18.69
N LEU A 557 2.86 -7.23 18.43
CA LEU A 557 1.81 -7.75 19.32
C LEU A 557 1.89 -9.29 19.51
N TYR A 558 2.36 -9.98 18.47
CA TYR A 558 2.44 -11.44 18.42
C TYR A 558 3.91 -11.90 18.45
N GLY A 559 4.22 -12.93 19.24
CA GLY A 559 5.58 -13.45 19.35
C GLY A 559 5.94 -14.52 18.33
N ARG A 560 4.93 -15.11 17.68
CA ARG A 560 5.10 -16.12 16.63
C ARG A 560 3.89 -16.13 15.71
N LEU A 561 4.14 -16.24 14.41
CA LEU A 561 3.14 -16.39 13.37
C LEU A 561 3.35 -17.71 12.62
N VAL A 562 2.28 -18.30 12.10
CA VAL A 562 2.37 -19.39 11.11
C VAL A 562 1.46 -19.06 9.92
N LEU A 563 2.07 -18.87 8.77
CA LEU A 563 1.41 -18.58 7.50
C LEU A 563 1.25 -19.88 6.71
N TRP A 564 0.05 -20.12 6.18
CA TRP A 564 -0.26 -21.22 5.29
C TRP A 564 -0.48 -20.64 3.89
N ILE A 565 0.43 -20.95 2.98
CA ILE A 565 0.51 -20.35 1.65
C ILE A 565 0.41 -21.47 0.62
N ASP A 566 -0.53 -21.35 -0.31
CA ASP A 566 -0.70 -22.31 -1.41
C ASP A 566 0.57 -22.41 -2.25
N ALA A 567 1.08 -23.62 -2.46
CA ALA A 567 2.40 -23.83 -3.06
C ALA A 567 2.45 -23.62 -4.57
N GLU A 568 1.29 -23.44 -5.22
CA GLU A 568 1.16 -23.27 -6.67
C GLU A 568 0.82 -21.82 -7.02
N THR A 569 -0.19 -21.27 -6.34
CA THR A 569 -0.68 -19.90 -6.60
C THR A 569 0.01 -18.86 -5.74
N TYR A 570 0.72 -19.29 -4.69
CA TYR A 570 1.24 -18.45 -3.60
C TYR A 570 0.18 -17.60 -2.89
N ALA A 571 -1.11 -17.90 -3.06
CA ALA A 571 -2.17 -17.22 -2.33
C ALA A 571 -2.23 -17.72 -0.88
N GLY A 572 -2.30 -16.79 0.07
CA GLY A 572 -2.48 -17.10 1.48
C GLY A 572 -3.80 -17.80 1.80
N ALA A 573 -3.83 -18.66 2.82
CA ALA A 573 -5.02 -19.37 3.28
C ALA A 573 -5.32 -19.13 4.77
N TYR A 574 -4.31 -19.31 5.64
CA TYR A 574 -4.43 -19.16 7.09
C TYR A 574 -3.21 -18.46 7.68
N HIS A 575 -3.43 -17.63 8.69
CA HIS A 575 -2.42 -16.88 9.41
C HIS A 575 -2.71 -17.00 10.91
N GLN A 576 -2.03 -17.93 11.55
CA GLN A 576 -2.17 -18.22 12.97
C GLN A 576 -1.23 -17.32 13.77
N LYS A 577 -1.74 -16.70 14.84
CA LYS A 577 -1.01 -15.71 15.65
C LYS A 577 -0.94 -16.14 17.10
N PHE A 578 0.28 -16.24 17.61
CA PHE A 578 0.58 -16.66 18.97
C PHE A 578 1.21 -15.50 19.74
N ASN A 579 0.89 -15.37 21.03
CA ASN A 579 1.55 -14.39 21.88
C ASN A 579 3.01 -14.82 22.19
N TRP A 580 3.76 -13.95 22.86
CA TRP A 580 5.14 -14.20 23.27
C TRP A 580 5.33 -15.36 24.27
N LYS A 581 4.24 -15.90 24.83
CA LYS A 581 4.25 -17.12 25.67
C LYS A 581 3.90 -18.39 24.88
N GLY A 582 3.62 -18.27 23.59
CA GLY A 582 3.22 -19.39 22.73
C GLY A 582 1.73 -19.74 22.79
N GLU A 583 0.90 -18.96 23.50
CA GLU A 583 -0.56 -19.17 23.50
C GLU A 583 -1.13 -18.74 22.16
N HIS A 584 -1.99 -19.58 21.57
CA HIS A 584 -2.72 -19.23 20.36
C HIS A 584 -3.79 -18.17 20.66
N ILE A 585 -3.71 -17.02 20.00
CA ILE A 585 -4.61 -15.89 20.24
C ILE A 585 -5.67 -15.80 19.16
N LEU A 586 -5.25 -15.88 17.90
CA LEU A 586 -6.08 -15.52 16.76
C LEU A 586 -5.67 -16.27 15.50
N THR A 587 -6.64 -16.66 14.68
CA THR A 587 -6.40 -17.13 13.31
C THR A 587 -7.12 -16.22 12.33
N TYR A 588 -6.37 -15.68 11.37
CA TYR A 588 -6.92 -15.00 10.21
C TYR A 588 -6.99 -15.98 9.03
N ALA A 589 -8.18 -16.15 8.45
CA ALA A 589 -8.43 -17.05 7.33
C ALA A 589 -9.03 -16.26 6.16
N VAL A 590 -8.57 -16.56 4.94
CA VAL A 590 -8.97 -15.83 3.74
C VAL A 590 -9.41 -16.77 2.61
N LEU A 591 -10.36 -16.30 1.81
CA LEU A 591 -10.86 -17.00 0.63
C LEU A 591 -9.77 -17.19 -0.43
N GLY A 592 -9.66 -18.38 -1.01
CA GLY A 592 -8.90 -18.59 -2.24
C GLY A 592 -9.62 -18.01 -3.44
N VAL A 593 -8.96 -17.07 -4.13
CA VAL A 593 -9.49 -16.36 -5.31
C VAL A 593 -8.62 -16.66 -6.53
N PRO A 594 -9.08 -17.48 -7.48
CA PRO A 594 -8.34 -17.77 -8.70
C PRO A 594 -8.36 -16.58 -9.67
N ASN A 595 -7.39 -16.57 -10.60
CA ASN A 595 -7.35 -15.59 -11.67
C ASN A 595 -8.27 -15.98 -12.83
N HIS A 596 -8.94 -14.99 -13.42
CA HIS A 596 -9.80 -15.14 -14.59
C HIS A 596 -9.41 -14.15 -15.69
N LEU A 597 -9.49 -14.60 -16.93
CA LEU A 597 -9.28 -13.79 -18.11
C LEU A 597 -10.36 -12.71 -18.20
N THR A 598 -9.95 -11.47 -18.43
CA THR A 598 -10.82 -10.33 -18.66
C THR A 598 -11.68 -10.51 -19.91
N PRO A 599 -12.83 -9.82 -20.03
CA PRO A 599 -13.71 -9.90 -21.21
C PRO A 599 -13.01 -9.59 -22.53
N ASP A 600 -12.01 -8.71 -22.53
CA ASP A 600 -11.22 -8.35 -23.71
C ASP A 600 -10.11 -9.36 -24.05
N GLY A 601 -9.87 -10.35 -23.18
CA GLY A 601 -8.88 -11.40 -23.41
C GLY A 601 -7.43 -10.98 -23.23
N HIS A 602 -7.16 -9.78 -22.71
CA HIS A 602 -5.80 -9.23 -22.64
C HIS A 602 -5.11 -9.43 -21.29
N GLU A 603 -5.87 -9.69 -20.23
CA GLU A 603 -5.37 -9.70 -18.86
C GLU A 603 -6.01 -10.82 -18.04
N THR A 604 -5.34 -11.23 -16.97
CA THR A 604 -5.95 -12.09 -15.95
C THR A 604 -5.94 -11.40 -14.60
N VAL A 605 -7.09 -11.36 -13.92
CA VAL A 605 -7.25 -10.73 -12.61
C VAL A 605 -7.93 -11.69 -11.64
N PRO A 606 -7.67 -11.60 -10.32
CA PRO A 606 -8.39 -12.39 -9.34
C PRO A 606 -9.87 -11.98 -9.36
N VAL A 607 -10.79 -12.94 -9.45
CA VAL A 607 -12.24 -12.68 -9.42
C VAL A 607 -12.94 -13.71 -8.56
N SER A 608 -13.91 -13.27 -7.77
CA SER A 608 -14.81 -14.17 -7.05
C SER A 608 -16.25 -13.66 -7.11
N THR A 609 -17.20 -14.56 -6.91
CA THR A 609 -18.60 -14.21 -6.69
C THR A 609 -18.79 -13.70 -5.26
N GLN A 610 -18.03 -14.20 -4.29
CA GLN A 610 -18.18 -13.95 -2.86
C GLN A 610 -16.89 -13.42 -2.22
N THR A 611 -16.96 -12.98 -0.97
CA THR A 611 -15.78 -12.63 -0.18
C THR A 611 -15.84 -13.28 1.18
N TRP A 612 -14.68 -13.63 1.72
CA TRP A 612 -14.58 -14.11 3.09
C TRP A 612 -13.16 -13.90 3.60
N ALA A 613 -13.04 -13.09 4.64
CA ALA A 613 -11.82 -12.90 5.39
C ALA A 613 -12.22 -12.78 6.86
N VAL A 614 -11.81 -13.74 7.69
CA VAL A 614 -12.21 -13.76 9.11
C VAL A 614 -11.00 -13.85 10.01
N ALA A 615 -10.92 -12.92 10.96
CA ALA A 615 -9.99 -12.99 12.09
C ALA A 615 -10.76 -13.45 13.31
N GLU A 616 -10.56 -14.70 13.73
CA GLU A 616 -11.21 -15.26 14.91
C GLU A 616 -10.27 -15.23 16.11
N ASN A 617 -10.69 -14.54 17.17
CA ASN A 617 -9.95 -14.37 18.41
C ASN A 617 -10.47 -15.35 19.47
N PHE A 618 -9.77 -16.47 19.64
CA PHE A 618 -10.19 -17.56 20.53
C PHE A 618 -10.14 -17.17 22.01
N LYS A 619 -9.26 -16.23 22.36
CA LYS A 619 -9.14 -15.73 23.74
C LYS A 619 -10.31 -14.83 24.13
N MET A 620 -10.76 -14.00 23.20
CA MET A 620 -11.89 -13.08 23.40
C MET A 620 -13.25 -13.67 22.98
N LYS A 621 -13.25 -14.85 22.35
CA LYS A 621 -14.46 -15.54 21.85
C LYS A 621 -15.30 -14.67 20.90
N ARG A 622 -14.61 -13.99 20.00
CA ARG A 622 -15.20 -13.08 19.00
C ARG A 622 -14.46 -13.21 17.67
N ALA A 623 -15.06 -12.70 16.60
CA ALA A 623 -14.44 -12.62 15.30
C ALA A 623 -14.68 -11.27 14.64
N THR A 624 -13.78 -10.89 13.74
CA THR A 624 -14.00 -9.82 12.77
C THR A 624 -14.06 -10.44 11.38
N LEU A 625 -15.16 -10.21 10.68
CA LEU A 625 -15.37 -10.64 9.29
C LEU A 625 -15.26 -9.42 8.37
N ALA A 626 -14.55 -9.56 7.25
CA ALA A 626 -14.35 -8.49 6.26
C ALA A 626 -14.54 -8.98 4.82
N GLY A 627 -14.62 -8.03 3.90
CA GLY A 627 -14.58 -8.25 2.46
C GLY A 627 -15.87 -7.86 1.73
N ALA A 628 -17.02 -7.93 2.41
CA ALA A 628 -18.30 -7.52 1.82
C ALA A 628 -18.29 -6.03 1.46
N ARG A 629 -18.97 -5.68 0.36
CA ARG A 629 -19.08 -4.28 -0.05
C ARG A 629 -19.79 -3.45 1.02
N TYR A 630 -19.37 -2.20 1.15
CA TYR A 630 -20.07 -1.24 1.99
C TYR A 630 -21.50 -0.99 1.50
N ASP A 631 -21.71 -0.90 0.19
CA ASP A 631 -23.00 -0.87 -0.48
C ASP A 631 -22.89 -1.46 -1.90
N ALA A 632 -24.02 -1.72 -2.58
CA ALA A 632 -24.04 -2.34 -3.90
C ALA A 632 -23.27 -1.56 -5.00
N LYS A 633 -22.96 -0.28 -4.79
CA LYS A 633 -22.26 0.59 -5.74
C LYS A 633 -20.79 0.81 -5.37
N SER A 634 -20.38 0.42 -4.17
CA SER A 634 -19.01 0.54 -3.65
C SER A 634 -18.00 -0.11 -4.58
N PRO A 635 -16.78 0.43 -4.75
CA PRO A 635 -15.74 -0.18 -5.58
C PRO A 635 -15.18 -1.46 -4.94
N PHE A 636 -14.74 -2.39 -5.79
CA PHE A 636 -13.94 -3.57 -5.41
C PHE A 636 -12.97 -3.87 -6.55
N ASP A 637 -12.18 -2.86 -6.87
CA ASP A 637 -11.52 -2.75 -8.15
C ASP A 637 -10.05 -3.18 -8.02
N ARG A 638 -9.56 -3.86 -9.06
CA ARG A 638 -8.17 -4.32 -9.21
C ARG A 638 -7.57 -3.68 -10.45
N ARG A 639 -6.24 -3.53 -10.45
CA ARG A 639 -5.48 -2.83 -11.51
C ARG A 639 -6.01 -1.42 -11.79
N VAL A 640 -6.55 -0.78 -10.75
CA VAL A 640 -7.07 0.59 -10.80
C VAL A 640 -5.91 1.58 -10.91
N HIS A 641 -6.11 2.65 -11.67
CA HIS A 641 -5.16 3.75 -11.70
C HIS A 641 -5.36 4.61 -10.45
N ILE A 642 -4.36 4.68 -9.58
CA ILE A 642 -4.41 5.50 -8.38
C ILE A 642 -3.46 6.69 -8.56
N ASP A 643 -3.96 7.91 -8.33
CA ASP A 643 -3.11 9.10 -8.23
C ASP A 643 -2.25 8.99 -6.94
N PRO A 644 -0.91 8.93 -7.04
CA PRO A 644 -0.05 8.82 -5.86
C PRO A 644 -0.22 9.96 -4.84
N SER A 645 -0.74 11.13 -5.26
CA SER A 645 -0.98 12.28 -4.36
C SER A 645 -1.94 11.96 -3.20
N ILE A 646 -2.78 10.93 -3.34
CA ILE A 646 -3.65 10.50 -2.24
C ILE A 646 -2.87 9.93 -1.06
N PHE A 647 -1.63 9.48 -1.28
CA PHE A 647 -0.77 8.90 -0.26
C PHE A 647 0.12 9.93 0.43
N ASP A 648 -0.15 11.23 0.30
CA ASP A 648 0.54 12.26 1.05
C ASP A 648 -0.08 12.50 2.43
N ALA A 649 0.72 12.89 3.42
CA ALA A 649 0.22 13.19 4.76
C ALA A 649 -0.85 14.31 4.76
N GLY A 650 -0.84 15.21 3.77
CA GLY A 650 -1.88 16.23 3.58
C GLY A 650 -3.25 15.64 3.22
N SER A 651 -3.26 14.50 2.51
CA SER A 651 -4.50 13.81 2.12
C SER A 651 -5.26 13.26 3.33
N LEU A 652 -4.57 12.90 4.42
CA LEU A 652 -5.23 12.51 5.68
C LEU A 652 -6.17 13.58 6.23
N VAL A 653 -5.80 14.86 6.10
CA VAL A 653 -6.67 15.98 6.52
C VAL A 653 -7.82 16.17 5.54
N ARG A 654 -7.62 15.89 4.25
CA ARG A 654 -8.67 15.97 3.23
C ARG A 654 -9.75 14.91 3.45
N PHE A 655 -9.35 13.67 3.71
CA PHE A 655 -10.26 12.55 3.96
C PHE A 655 -10.87 12.56 5.37
N GLY A 656 -10.21 13.22 6.32
CA GLY A 656 -10.70 13.31 7.70
C GLY A 656 -11.62 14.49 8.01
N LYS A 657 -11.96 15.29 7.01
CA LYS A 657 -13.05 16.28 7.06
C LYS A 657 -14.30 15.67 6.44
#